data_AF-A0AAV6FS90-F1
#
_entry.id   AF-A0AAV6FS90-F1
#
_cell.length_a   1.000
_cell.length_b   1.000
_cell.length_c   1.000
_cell.angle_alpha   90.00
_cell.angle_beta   90.00
_cell.angle_gamma   90.00
#
_symmetry.space_group_name_H-M   'P 1'
#
loop_
_entity.id
_entity.type
_entity.pdbx_description
1 polymer ?
#
loop_
_entity_poly.entity_id
_entity_poly.type
_entity_poly.pdbx_seq_one_letter_code
_entity_poly.pdbx_strand_id
1 'polypeptide(L)'
;MPLLHKKPFIRQKPPVDLKPEEEVFLCKVTHEIFRTYDEFFERTILCNSLVWSCAVTGKPGLTYQEALDSERRARQSLQNFPSSLVVPLLHLTALTHRTRLHEVCDDVYSYVKERFFPGEMVDMVARSGARHPCQVLEVISPHSNGALNGHTPNHVESDSIIISDSDEDTTPVSPKTPKTTPNGKKSSLNPSVFKYKIRLVKAENGETQLVKVAQLCRKKNVFTRDRLKLLLKQHCEPQNGVVRLKASTVAHYKLSEQNFSQIFPDEPPVFVFSPPGKSRGRRPNDASPGQVNFATESQDMMRAAEEKLRIMQQREEMAGMAQEKARMKKEREDLWEAKKKEKEDRERKREEIKKIIEEERQKRKEEKERMKIEKEKEREKLREEKKKYAERLKLWNKPREDMECEDLKELPAPVPVKTRLPAELFGDALMVLEFLQAFGELFDLKDEFPEGISLEILEEALVGCDPEGPLCELLFFFLSAIFQALAEEQEEVARDQVAEADTKDLSEALDDDADPTQSAITAVAALAAAWPQLHQGCSLKQLDLDSCTLTEILRLHILASGADCSSTNAKFRYQKQGGFASTDDPCVELRLSNPGLVKRLACTAVYDLLPGEKLRILHALCGKLLTLVSTRDFIEDSADEQRQAKQELRELKAEQHRREREEAAERVRKRKEEKLKEQELKLREKLKEEAKNGTQAAGEELDTSTESQEAQGNTEDEEEPTPNSKAKKDIHL
;
A
#
# COMPACT_ATOMS: atom_id res chain seq x y z
N MET A 1 -9.26 20.51 8.19
CA MET A 1 -9.13 21.42 7.04
C MET A 1 -8.05 20.83 6.17
N PRO A 2 -8.35 20.51 4.90
CA PRO A 2 -7.40 19.89 3.99
C PRO A 2 -6.08 20.66 3.92
N LEU A 3 -4.99 19.93 3.73
CA LEU A 3 -3.67 20.51 3.51
C LEU A 3 -3.46 20.69 2.00
N LEU A 4 -3.06 21.88 1.56
CA LEU A 4 -2.66 22.16 0.20
C LEU A 4 -1.14 21.99 0.09
N HIS A 5 -0.64 21.14 -0.79
CA HIS A 5 0.80 20.82 -0.89
C HIS A 5 1.43 20.45 0.48
N LYS A 6 0.68 19.69 1.30
CA LYS A 6 1.01 19.31 2.70
C LYS A 6 1.08 20.48 3.71
N LYS A 7 0.85 21.73 3.31
CA LYS A 7 0.77 22.92 4.19
C LYS A 7 -0.68 23.22 4.61
N PRO A 8 -0.95 23.85 5.77
CA PRO A 8 -2.30 24.23 6.17
C PRO A 8 -2.94 25.20 5.16
N PHE A 9 -4.13 24.87 4.63
CA PHE A 9 -4.87 25.79 3.79
C PHE A 9 -5.76 26.72 4.62
N ILE A 10 -5.62 28.02 4.39
CA ILE A 10 -6.44 29.08 4.97
C ILE A 10 -7.39 29.56 3.88
N ARG A 11 -8.69 29.53 4.15
CA ARG A 11 -9.70 30.10 3.24
C ARG A 11 -9.60 31.62 3.23
N GLN A 12 -9.81 32.23 2.07
CA GLN A 12 -10.07 33.66 1.98
C GLN A 12 -11.36 33.99 2.75
N LYS A 13 -11.34 35.11 3.46
CA LYS A 13 -12.57 35.68 4.07
C LYS A 13 -13.39 36.35 2.97
N PRO A 14 -14.72 36.43 3.10
CA PRO A 14 -15.54 37.29 2.23
C PRO A 14 -15.00 38.74 2.24
N PRO A 15 -15.12 39.48 1.11
CA PRO A 15 -14.78 40.90 1.08
C PRO A 15 -15.54 41.68 2.16
N VAL A 16 -14.85 42.57 2.88
CA VAL A 16 -15.42 43.32 4.02
C VAL A 16 -16.41 44.41 3.59
N ASP A 17 -16.39 44.75 2.31
CA ASP A 17 -17.20 45.76 1.64
C ASP A 17 -18.30 45.16 0.74
N LEU A 18 -18.49 43.83 0.80
CA LEU A 18 -19.50 43.08 0.03
C LEU A 18 -20.91 43.56 0.39
N LYS A 19 -21.68 44.03 -0.60
CA LYS A 19 -23.06 44.50 -0.39
C LYS A 19 -24.05 43.32 -0.39
N PRO A 20 -25.20 43.42 0.31
CA PRO A 20 -26.19 42.33 0.37
C PRO A 20 -26.75 41.91 -0.99
N GLU A 21 -26.90 42.88 -1.91
CA GLU A 21 -27.46 42.69 -3.26
C GLU A 21 -26.36 42.48 -4.34
N GLU A 22 -25.12 42.16 -3.95
CA GLU A 22 -23.99 42.05 -4.86
C GLU A 22 -23.89 40.65 -5.48
N GLU A 23 -24.01 40.55 -6.81
CA GLU A 23 -23.83 39.28 -7.52
C GLU A 23 -22.37 38.81 -7.45
N VAL A 24 -22.14 37.58 -6.98
CA VAL A 24 -20.81 37.02 -6.70
C VAL A 24 -20.73 35.52 -6.99
N PHE A 25 -19.53 35.05 -7.29
CA PHE A 25 -19.25 33.64 -7.57
C PHE A 25 -18.93 32.88 -6.27
N LEU A 26 -19.84 32.00 -5.83
CA LEU A 26 -19.67 31.17 -4.64
C LEU A 26 -19.04 29.80 -4.98
N CYS A 27 -17.82 29.56 -4.52
CA CYS A 27 -17.24 28.21 -4.55
C CYS A 27 -17.94 27.31 -3.52
N LYS A 28 -18.93 26.53 -3.95
CA LYS A 28 -19.78 25.67 -3.10
C LYS A 28 -19.01 24.66 -2.24
N VAL A 29 -17.76 24.34 -2.57
CA VAL A 29 -16.94 23.34 -1.88
C VAL A 29 -16.12 23.96 -0.73
N THR A 30 -15.52 25.14 -0.95
CA THR A 30 -14.78 25.87 0.10
C THR A 30 -15.66 26.86 0.86
N HIS A 31 -16.84 27.21 0.35
CA HIS A 31 -17.68 28.32 0.81
C HIS A 31 -16.95 29.68 0.76
N GLU A 32 -16.07 29.86 -0.23
CA GLU A 32 -15.39 31.13 -0.52
C GLU A 32 -16.14 31.90 -1.61
N ILE A 33 -16.08 33.23 -1.53
CA ILE A 33 -16.82 34.17 -2.37
C ILE A 33 -15.81 34.98 -3.20
N PHE A 34 -16.05 35.08 -4.51
CA PHE A 34 -15.21 35.77 -5.47
C PHE A 34 -16.01 36.80 -6.26
N ARG A 35 -15.38 37.93 -6.60
CA ARG A 35 -15.99 38.98 -7.42
C ARG A 35 -15.78 38.75 -8.91
N THR A 36 -14.63 38.20 -9.30
CA THR A 36 -14.37 37.84 -10.69
C THR A 36 -14.70 36.37 -10.97
N TYR A 37 -14.99 36.06 -12.24
CA TYR A 37 -15.13 34.67 -12.68
C TYR A 37 -13.78 33.94 -12.61
N ASP A 38 -12.68 34.63 -12.93
CA ASP A 38 -11.36 34.00 -13.08
C ASP A 38 -10.81 33.53 -11.73
N GLU A 39 -10.89 34.33 -10.65
CA GLU A 39 -10.52 33.89 -9.30
C GLU A 39 -11.34 32.66 -8.83
N PHE A 40 -12.63 32.64 -9.17
CA PHE A 40 -13.52 31.51 -8.89
C PHE A 40 -13.17 30.27 -9.71
N PHE A 41 -12.79 30.46 -10.97
CA PHE A 41 -12.42 29.39 -11.89
C PHE A 41 -11.07 28.78 -11.49
N GLU A 42 -10.06 29.60 -11.19
CA GLU A 42 -8.80 29.17 -10.56
C GLU A 42 -9.04 28.41 -9.26
N ARG A 43 -9.91 28.92 -8.37
CA ARG A 43 -10.25 28.20 -7.12
C ARG A 43 -10.89 26.85 -7.40
N THR A 44 -11.76 26.78 -8.40
CA THR A 44 -12.46 25.55 -8.80
C THR A 44 -11.49 24.53 -9.39
N ILE A 45 -10.55 24.96 -10.25
CA ILE A 45 -9.43 24.13 -10.73
C ILE A 45 -8.59 23.63 -9.55
N LEU A 46 -8.20 24.52 -8.64
CA LEU A 46 -7.38 24.19 -7.48
C LEU A 46 -8.06 23.15 -6.58
N CYS A 47 -9.35 23.29 -6.30
CA CYS A 47 -10.13 22.34 -5.51
C CYS A 47 -10.28 20.95 -6.18
N ASN A 48 -10.35 20.91 -7.51
CA ASN A 48 -10.46 19.68 -8.30
C ASN A 48 -9.10 19.05 -8.65
N SER A 49 -7.99 19.77 -8.45
CA SER A 49 -6.63 19.28 -8.65
C SER A 49 -6.22 18.31 -7.53
N LEU A 50 -5.40 17.29 -7.84
CA LEU A 50 -4.99 16.24 -6.89
C LEU A 50 -3.90 16.68 -5.88
N VAL A 51 -3.76 17.98 -5.65
CA VAL A 51 -2.71 18.62 -4.82
C VAL A 51 -3.01 18.62 -3.32
N TRP A 52 -4.19 18.15 -2.91
CA TRP A 52 -4.62 18.15 -1.51
C TRP A 52 -4.17 16.90 -0.75
N SER A 53 -4.08 17.04 0.56
CA SER A 53 -3.84 15.95 1.50
C SER A 53 -4.82 16.04 2.67
N CYS A 54 -5.34 14.90 3.12
CA CYS A 54 -6.21 14.83 4.29
C CYS A 54 -5.41 15.13 5.56
N ALA A 55 -5.77 16.17 6.34
CA ALA A 55 -4.99 16.56 7.53
C ALA A 55 -5.00 15.50 8.65
N VAL A 56 -6.01 14.63 8.71
CA VAL A 56 -6.14 13.61 9.77
C VAL A 56 -5.44 12.30 9.39
N THR A 57 -5.64 11.79 8.17
CA THR A 57 -4.99 10.54 7.71
C THR A 57 -3.60 10.76 7.14
N GLY A 58 -3.28 11.99 6.69
CA GLY A 58 -2.08 12.32 5.91
C GLY A 58 -2.03 11.67 4.53
N LYS A 59 -3.15 11.17 3.97
CA LYS A 59 -3.17 10.65 2.59
C LYS A 59 -3.05 11.82 1.60
N PRO A 60 -2.05 11.82 0.69
CA PRO A 60 -1.93 12.78 -0.41
C PRO A 60 -2.68 12.31 -1.66
N GLY A 61 -2.59 13.07 -2.74
CA GLY A 61 -3.19 12.72 -4.04
C GLY A 61 -4.71 12.67 -3.92
N LEU A 62 -5.30 13.82 -3.58
CA LEU A 62 -6.73 14.00 -3.34
C LEU A 62 -7.18 15.34 -3.91
N THR A 63 -8.44 15.39 -4.33
CA THR A 63 -9.19 16.65 -4.44
C THR A 63 -9.51 17.21 -3.05
N TYR A 64 -9.89 18.48 -2.96
CA TYR A 64 -10.29 19.12 -1.70
C TYR A 64 -11.49 18.40 -1.04
N GLN A 65 -12.47 17.98 -1.84
CA GLN A 65 -13.66 17.28 -1.34
C GLN A 65 -13.33 15.88 -0.81
N GLU A 66 -12.54 15.09 -1.53
CA GLU A 66 -12.12 13.78 -1.03
C GLU A 66 -11.25 13.88 0.24
N ALA A 67 -10.45 14.95 0.37
CA ALA A 67 -9.72 15.23 1.60
C ALA A 67 -10.68 15.50 2.77
N LEU A 68 -11.72 16.31 2.60
CA LEU A 68 -12.77 16.49 3.61
C LEU A 68 -13.47 15.17 3.98
N ASP A 69 -13.86 14.36 3.00
CA ASP A 69 -14.54 13.09 3.25
C ASP A 69 -13.59 12.04 3.86
N SER A 70 -12.28 12.13 3.59
CA SER A 70 -11.26 11.35 4.29
C SER A 70 -11.13 11.80 5.76
N GLU A 71 -11.11 13.10 6.03
CA GLU A 71 -11.08 13.62 7.40
C GLU A 71 -12.34 13.24 8.20
N ARG A 72 -13.54 13.28 7.58
CA ARG A 72 -14.80 12.93 8.25
C ARG A 72 -14.80 11.46 8.69
N ARG A 73 -14.48 10.55 7.78
CA ARG A 73 -14.39 9.10 8.06
C ARG A 73 -13.31 8.78 9.10
N ALA A 74 -12.19 9.51 9.08
CA ALA A 74 -11.14 9.36 10.09
C ALA A 74 -11.61 9.75 11.50
N ARG A 75 -12.28 10.90 11.65
CA ARG A 75 -12.82 11.35 12.95
C ARG A 75 -13.86 10.37 13.51
N GLN A 76 -14.74 9.84 12.66
CA GLN A 76 -15.71 8.81 13.05
C GLN A 76 -15.04 7.51 13.51
N SER A 77 -13.97 7.07 12.84
CA SER A 77 -13.20 5.88 13.24
C SER A 77 -12.45 6.04 14.57
N LEU A 78 -12.08 7.28 14.93
CA LEU A 78 -11.50 7.62 16.23
C LEU A 78 -12.56 7.70 17.34
N GLN A 79 -13.74 8.24 17.06
CA GLN A 79 -14.85 8.29 18.03
C GLN A 79 -15.28 6.89 18.50
N ASN A 80 -15.27 5.89 17.61
CA ASN A 80 -15.59 4.51 17.94
C ASN A 80 -14.37 3.69 18.43
N PHE A 81 -13.27 4.31 18.85
CA PHE A 81 -12.06 3.60 19.32
C PHE A 81 -12.22 3.14 20.79
N PRO A 82 -11.85 1.89 21.15
CA PRO A 82 -12.04 1.41 22.52
C PRO A 82 -11.26 2.22 23.56
N SER A 83 -11.97 2.85 24.50
CA SER A 83 -11.37 3.66 25.58
C SER A 83 -10.40 2.86 26.45
N SER A 84 -10.68 1.58 26.71
CA SER A 84 -9.81 0.65 27.46
C SER A 84 -8.45 0.42 26.81
N LEU A 85 -8.30 0.70 25.50
CA LEU A 85 -7.03 0.56 24.78
C LEU A 85 -6.24 1.87 24.73
N VAL A 86 -6.88 3.04 24.79
CA VAL A 86 -6.21 4.33 24.57
C VAL A 86 -5.07 4.56 25.57
N VAL A 87 -5.34 4.39 26.87
CA VAL A 87 -4.34 4.66 27.91
C VAL A 87 -3.15 3.68 27.87
N PRO A 88 -3.34 2.35 27.75
CA PRO A 88 -2.22 1.42 27.53
C PRO A 88 -1.39 1.71 26.28
N LEU A 89 -2.03 2.04 25.15
CA LEU A 89 -1.34 2.33 23.89
C LEU A 89 -0.47 3.61 24.00
N LEU A 90 -0.95 4.64 24.69
CA LEU A 90 -0.20 5.86 24.92
C LEU A 90 1.00 5.61 25.85
N HIS A 91 0.85 4.82 26.92
CA HIS A 91 1.99 4.46 27.80
C HIS A 91 3.08 3.70 27.04
N LEU A 92 2.74 2.73 26.19
CA LEU A 92 3.72 2.04 25.36
C LEU A 92 4.38 2.98 24.34
N THR A 93 3.61 3.90 23.75
CA THR A 93 4.11 4.91 22.82
C THR A 93 5.19 5.79 23.46
N ALA A 94 5.00 6.19 24.73
CA ALA A 94 5.96 6.99 25.48
C ALA A 94 7.32 6.30 25.74
N LEU A 95 7.38 4.96 25.62
CA LEU A 95 8.60 4.16 25.73
C LEU A 95 9.32 3.94 24.38
N THR A 96 8.73 4.35 23.26
CA THR A 96 9.35 4.20 21.93
C THR A 96 10.33 5.34 21.63
N HIS A 97 11.41 5.02 20.91
CA HIS A 97 12.45 5.98 20.49
C HIS A 97 12.63 5.97 18.96
N ARG A 98 11.53 6.06 18.22
CA ARG A 98 11.52 5.99 16.75
C ARG A 98 11.44 7.39 16.11
N THR A 99 12.05 7.53 14.94
CA THR A 99 12.00 8.79 14.18
C THR A 99 10.74 8.91 13.31
N ARG A 100 10.11 7.79 12.92
CA ARG A 100 8.88 7.81 12.11
C ARG A 100 7.70 7.15 12.82
N LEU A 101 6.55 7.79 12.71
CA LEU A 101 5.28 7.38 13.35
C LEU A 101 4.80 5.96 12.96
N HIS A 102 5.24 5.42 11.82
CA HIS A 102 4.88 4.06 11.42
C HIS A 102 5.69 2.99 12.18
N GLU A 103 6.95 3.26 12.51
CA GLU A 103 7.79 2.38 13.34
C GLU A 103 7.20 2.32 14.76
N VAL A 104 6.81 3.46 15.34
CA VAL A 104 6.05 3.53 16.62
C VAL A 104 4.78 2.69 16.57
N CYS A 105 4.00 2.83 15.48
CA CYS A 105 2.77 2.08 15.30
C CYS A 105 3.02 0.56 15.25
N ASP A 106 4.14 0.13 14.67
CA ASP A 106 4.43 -1.27 14.46
C ASP A 106 5.07 -1.92 15.70
N ASP A 107 5.90 -1.21 16.45
CA ASP A 107 6.36 -1.59 17.80
C ASP A 107 5.15 -1.83 18.73
N VAL A 108 4.29 -0.80 18.88
CA VAL A 108 3.15 -0.83 19.80
C VAL A 108 2.10 -1.85 19.36
N TYR A 109 1.83 -2.00 18.05
CA TYR A 109 0.93 -3.05 17.55
C TYR A 109 1.47 -4.45 17.80
N SER A 110 2.78 -4.68 17.58
CA SER A 110 3.40 -6.00 17.74
C SER A 110 3.48 -6.46 19.19
N TYR A 111 3.60 -5.52 20.14
CA TYR A 111 3.48 -5.81 21.57
C TYR A 111 2.01 -6.09 21.97
N VAL A 112 1.05 -5.30 21.47
CA VAL A 112 -0.35 -5.35 21.92
C VAL A 112 -1.21 -6.43 21.25
N LYS A 113 -0.90 -6.87 20.02
CA LYS A 113 -1.73 -7.83 19.24
C LYS A 113 -2.27 -9.03 20.04
N GLU A 114 -1.45 -9.58 20.93
CA GLU A 114 -1.70 -10.80 21.74
C GLU A 114 -1.84 -10.52 23.25
N ARG A 115 -1.90 -9.24 23.65
CA ARG A 115 -2.13 -8.81 25.04
C ARG A 115 -3.48 -8.12 25.15
N PHE A 116 -4.28 -8.48 26.16
CA PHE A 116 -5.62 -7.90 26.40
C PHE A 116 -5.65 -7.12 27.72
N PHE A 117 -6.53 -6.13 27.85
CA PHE A 117 -6.54 -5.20 28.98
C PHE A 117 -7.84 -5.25 29.81
N PRO A 118 -7.80 -4.92 31.11
CA PRO A 118 -9.01 -4.73 31.91
C PRO A 118 -10.01 -3.77 31.26
N GLY A 119 -11.29 -4.13 31.32
CA GLY A 119 -12.40 -3.42 30.67
C GLY A 119 -12.58 -3.74 29.18
N GLU A 120 -11.61 -4.40 28.51
CA GLU A 120 -11.67 -4.66 27.06
C GLU A 120 -12.74 -5.69 26.67
N MET A 121 -13.48 -5.38 25.59
CA MET A 121 -14.54 -6.24 25.02
C MET A 121 -13.98 -7.12 23.90
N VAL A 122 -14.00 -8.44 24.10
CA VAL A 122 -13.42 -9.44 23.20
C VAL A 122 -14.41 -10.60 22.97
N ASP A 123 -14.07 -11.56 22.11
CA ASP A 123 -14.81 -12.81 21.96
C ASP A 123 -13.98 -13.98 22.51
N MET A 124 -14.55 -14.74 23.45
CA MET A 124 -14.03 -16.04 23.89
C MET A 124 -14.40 -17.12 22.87
N VAL A 125 -13.42 -17.93 22.49
CA VAL A 125 -13.56 -19.05 21.55
C VAL A 125 -13.72 -20.35 22.34
N ALA A 126 -14.92 -20.92 22.29
CA ALA A 126 -15.22 -22.21 22.91
C ALA A 126 -14.54 -23.36 22.14
N ARG A 127 -14.42 -24.54 22.77
CA ARG A 127 -13.84 -25.74 22.13
C ARG A 127 -14.60 -26.19 20.86
N SER A 128 -15.87 -25.78 20.71
CA SER A 128 -16.71 -25.99 19.53
C SER A 128 -16.48 -24.97 18.40
N GLY A 129 -15.53 -24.03 18.56
CA GLY A 129 -15.32 -22.91 17.64
C GLY A 129 -16.33 -21.76 17.77
N ALA A 130 -17.37 -21.94 18.60
CA ALA A 130 -18.36 -20.90 18.89
C ALA A 130 -17.71 -19.68 19.59
N ARG A 131 -18.19 -18.47 19.26
CA ARG A 131 -17.67 -17.20 19.78
C ARG A 131 -18.66 -16.55 20.72
N HIS A 132 -18.22 -16.27 21.93
CA HIS A 132 -19.03 -15.69 22.99
C HIS A 132 -18.45 -14.34 23.43
N PRO A 133 -19.17 -13.22 23.25
CA PRO A 133 -18.70 -11.91 23.70
C PRO A 133 -18.47 -11.91 25.22
N CYS A 134 -17.30 -11.43 25.63
CA CYS A 134 -16.91 -11.28 27.02
C CYS A 134 -16.17 -9.96 27.27
N GLN A 135 -16.11 -9.57 28.54
CA GLN A 135 -15.28 -8.46 29.00
C GLN A 135 -14.11 -9.03 29.81
N VAL A 136 -12.90 -8.55 29.55
CA VAL A 136 -11.73 -8.83 30.40
C VAL A 136 -11.86 -8.00 31.68
N LEU A 137 -11.79 -8.65 32.84
CA LEU A 137 -11.83 -8.01 34.15
C LEU A 137 -10.43 -7.79 34.72
N GLU A 138 -9.54 -8.78 34.55
CA GLU A 138 -8.28 -8.88 35.27
C GLU A 138 -7.25 -9.67 34.43
N VAL A 139 -5.97 -9.29 34.52
CA VAL A 139 -4.85 -9.95 33.84
C VAL A 139 -3.88 -10.45 34.90
N ILE A 140 -3.67 -11.77 34.94
CA ILE A 140 -2.94 -12.45 36.02
C ILE A 140 -1.58 -12.92 35.49
N SER A 141 -0.51 -12.43 36.12
CA SER A 141 0.89 -12.76 35.84
C SER A 141 1.30 -14.08 36.52
N PRO A 142 2.21 -14.89 35.96
CA PRO A 142 2.73 -16.09 36.62
C PRO A 142 3.39 -15.81 37.99
N HIS A 143 3.89 -14.60 38.17
CA HIS A 143 4.69 -14.20 39.33
C HIS A 143 3.85 -13.62 40.49
N SER A 144 2.51 -13.57 40.38
CA SER A 144 1.64 -13.03 41.44
C SER A 144 1.35 -14.04 42.56
N ASN A 145 2.41 -14.56 43.19
CA ASN A 145 2.36 -15.36 44.42
C ASN A 145 3.29 -14.71 45.46
N GLY A 146 2.75 -14.02 46.46
CA GLY A 146 3.58 -13.37 47.48
C GLY A 146 2.96 -12.20 48.22
N ALA A 147 1.76 -12.36 48.79
CA ALA A 147 1.22 -11.45 49.78
C ALA A 147 0.65 -12.24 50.97
N LEU A 148 0.86 -11.72 52.19
CA LEU A 148 0.35 -12.23 53.47
C LEU A 148 0.87 -13.62 53.91
N ASN A 149 2.01 -13.62 54.61
CA ASN A 149 2.08 -13.95 56.05
C ASN A 149 3.54 -13.89 56.52
N GLY A 150 3.77 -13.71 57.82
CA GLY A 150 5.14 -13.64 58.36
C GLY A 150 5.27 -14.27 59.74
N HIS A 151 6.44 -14.86 60.00
CA HIS A 151 7.07 -14.89 61.32
C HIS A 151 8.53 -15.35 61.22
N THR A 152 9.43 -14.63 61.91
CA THR A 152 10.72 -15.03 62.53
C THR A 152 11.78 -15.87 61.76
N PRO A 153 13.08 -15.50 61.83
CA PRO A 153 14.18 -16.22 61.17
C PRO A 153 14.78 -17.36 62.03
N ASN A 154 15.36 -18.35 61.35
CA ASN A 154 16.41 -19.31 61.77
C ASN A 154 16.72 -20.23 60.56
N HIS A 155 17.81 -21.00 60.44
CA HIS A 155 19.20 -20.87 60.91
C HIS A 155 19.98 -22.09 60.35
N VAL A 156 20.93 -21.86 59.43
CA VAL A 156 22.09 -22.72 59.09
C VAL A 156 21.89 -24.05 58.31
N GLU A 157 22.83 -24.24 57.37
CA GLU A 157 23.44 -25.42 56.72
C GLU A 157 22.81 -26.83 56.79
N SER A 158 22.88 -27.56 55.66
CA SER A 158 23.74 -28.77 55.55
C SER A 158 24.01 -29.16 54.09
N ASP A 159 25.12 -29.86 53.86
CA ASP A 159 25.67 -30.21 52.54
C ASP A 159 24.91 -31.30 51.76
N SER A 160 25.22 -31.40 50.47
CA SER A 160 25.19 -32.66 49.71
C SER A 160 26.29 -32.65 48.64
N ILE A 161 27.43 -33.24 48.98
CA ILE A 161 28.61 -33.43 48.13
C ILE A 161 28.36 -34.62 47.17
N ILE A 162 29.14 -34.78 46.09
CA ILE A 162 29.85 -36.03 45.66
C ILE A 162 30.13 -36.09 44.13
N ILE A 163 31.42 -35.81 43.82
CA ILE A 163 32.34 -36.51 42.89
C ILE A 163 32.23 -36.32 41.36
N SER A 164 33.44 -36.21 40.76
CA SER A 164 33.80 -36.11 39.34
C SER A 164 34.54 -37.38 38.87
N ASP A 165 34.75 -37.53 37.56
CA ASP A 165 35.88 -38.26 36.95
C ASP A 165 35.99 -37.83 35.46
N SER A 166 37.15 -37.73 34.80
CA SER A 166 38.56 -37.84 35.26
C SER A 166 39.50 -37.06 34.32
N ASP A 167 40.72 -36.74 34.78
CA ASP A 167 41.72 -35.83 34.18
C ASP A 167 42.69 -36.53 33.18
N GLU A 168 43.89 -36.08 32.77
CA GLU A 168 44.86 -34.96 32.99
C GLU A 168 45.76 -34.90 31.70
N ASP A 169 46.64 -33.97 31.31
CA ASP A 169 47.15 -32.64 31.73
C ASP A 169 47.61 -31.93 30.40
N THR A 170 47.76 -30.60 30.25
CA THR A 170 49.05 -29.92 30.53
C THR A 170 48.92 -28.41 30.80
N THR A 171 49.52 -28.00 31.92
CA THR A 171 49.59 -26.68 32.57
C THR A 171 50.24 -25.52 31.75
N PRO A 172 50.40 -24.25 32.25
CA PRO A 172 49.99 -23.66 33.55
C PRO A 172 49.36 -22.22 33.50
N VAL A 173 48.73 -21.78 34.61
CA VAL A 173 48.95 -20.48 35.33
C VAL A 173 47.89 -20.24 36.44
N SER A 174 48.27 -19.53 37.51
CA SER A 174 47.58 -19.43 38.81
C SER A 174 46.28 -18.58 38.85
N PRO A 175 45.37 -18.81 39.83
CA PRO A 175 43.98 -18.34 39.78
C PRO A 175 43.75 -16.92 40.34
N LYS A 176 42.66 -16.27 39.89
CA LYS A 176 42.09 -15.06 40.51
C LYS A 176 40.55 -15.12 40.58
N THR A 177 40.03 -14.87 41.77
CA THR A 177 38.64 -14.61 42.19
C THR A 177 37.59 -14.34 41.08
N PRO A 178 36.45 -15.05 41.06
CA PRO A 178 35.29 -14.62 40.28
C PRO A 178 34.68 -13.37 40.90
N LYS A 179 34.77 -12.22 40.20
CA LYS A 179 34.04 -11.00 40.56
C LYS A 179 32.67 -10.98 39.87
N THR A 180 31.67 -10.50 40.59
CA THR A 180 30.27 -10.43 40.14
C THR A 180 30.07 -9.50 38.94
N THR A 181 29.22 -9.93 38.00
CA THR A 181 28.75 -9.12 36.86
C THR A 181 27.40 -8.47 37.17
N PRO A 182 27.30 -7.12 37.21
CA PRO A 182 26.04 -6.44 37.52
C PRO A 182 25.30 -5.98 36.25
N ASN A 183 24.74 -6.91 35.46
CA ASN A 183 23.87 -6.53 34.33
C ASN A 183 22.84 -7.60 33.87
N GLY A 184 22.06 -8.14 34.81
CA GLY A 184 20.92 -9.02 34.50
C GLY A 184 19.67 -8.27 34.08
N LYS A 185 19.59 -7.78 32.82
CA LYS A 185 18.35 -7.20 32.28
C LYS A 185 17.28 -8.27 32.08
N LYS A 186 16.21 -8.22 32.88
CA LYS A 186 15.01 -9.03 32.65
C LYS A 186 14.29 -8.52 31.39
N SER A 187 13.60 -9.43 30.70
CA SER A 187 12.85 -9.15 29.47
C SER A 187 11.33 -9.28 29.70
N SER A 188 10.55 -8.57 28.89
CA SER A 188 9.08 -8.62 28.92
C SER A 188 8.56 -10.03 28.65
N LEU A 189 7.55 -10.49 29.39
CA LEU A 189 7.11 -11.88 29.37
C LEU A 189 6.37 -12.25 28.07
N ASN A 190 6.45 -13.52 27.67
CA ASN A 190 5.72 -14.04 26.52
C ASN A 190 4.20 -13.96 26.77
N PRO A 191 3.36 -13.41 25.87
CA PRO A 191 1.92 -13.26 26.08
C PRO A 191 1.16 -14.54 26.47
N SER A 192 1.70 -15.71 26.14
CA SER A 192 1.13 -17.04 26.44
C SER A 192 1.13 -17.42 27.93
N VAL A 193 1.92 -16.75 28.76
CA VAL A 193 2.03 -17.08 30.21
C VAL A 193 0.90 -16.47 31.04
N PHE A 194 0.29 -15.38 30.56
CA PHE A 194 -0.77 -14.67 31.27
C PHE A 194 -2.11 -15.42 31.23
N LYS A 195 -2.86 -15.32 32.31
CA LYS A 195 -4.24 -15.80 32.41
C LYS A 195 -5.18 -14.60 32.52
N TYR A 196 -6.33 -14.69 31.86
CA TYR A 196 -7.30 -13.59 31.76
C TYR A 196 -8.60 -14.00 32.45
N LYS A 197 -9.05 -13.19 33.40
CA LYS A 197 -10.35 -13.37 34.07
C LYS A 197 -11.39 -12.61 33.26
N ILE A 198 -12.37 -13.31 32.71
CA ILE A 198 -13.39 -12.74 31.82
C ILE A 198 -14.79 -12.90 32.39
N ARG A 199 -15.71 -12.00 32.05
CA ARG A 199 -17.16 -12.12 32.28
C ARG A 199 -17.88 -12.28 30.94
N LEU A 200 -18.76 -13.26 30.80
CA LEU A 200 -19.56 -13.47 29.58
C LEU A 200 -20.74 -12.50 29.53
N VAL A 201 -20.96 -11.85 28.38
CA VAL A 201 -21.99 -10.80 28.20
C VAL A 201 -23.43 -11.36 28.21
N LYS A 202 -23.60 -12.68 28.06
CA LYS A 202 -24.89 -13.37 27.99
C LYS A 202 -25.10 -14.40 29.12
N ALA A 203 -24.29 -14.39 30.16
CA ALA A 203 -24.48 -15.28 31.31
C ALA A 203 -25.34 -14.58 32.37
N GLU A 204 -26.56 -15.10 32.61
CA GLU A 204 -27.54 -14.49 33.53
C GLU A 204 -27.03 -14.41 34.97
N ASN A 205 -26.17 -15.34 35.37
CA ASN A 205 -25.52 -15.39 36.68
C ASN A 205 -24.23 -14.55 36.79
N GLY A 206 -23.84 -13.79 35.76
CA GLY A 206 -22.64 -12.93 35.76
C GLY A 206 -21.29 -13.67 35.86
N GLU A 207 -21.28 -14.97 35.56
CA GLU A 207 -20.17 -15.90 35.76
C GLU A 207 -18.83 -15.40 35.19
N THR A 208 -17.77 -15.57 35.99
CA THR A 208 -16.39 -15.24 35.60
C THR A 208 -15.57 -16.49 35.33
N GLN A 209 -14.94 -16.56 34.16
CA GLN A 209 -14.09 -17.69 33.74
C GLN A 209 -12.62 -17.24 33.64
N LEU A 210 -11.69 -18.14 33.96
CA LEU A 210 -10.25 -17.94 33.77
C LEU A 210 -9.80 -18.63 32.47
N VAL A 211 -9.24 -17.87 31.53
CA VAL A 211 -8.87 -18.35 30.19
C VAL A 211 -7.44 -17.96 29.80
N LYS A 212 -6.85 -18.67 28.84
CA LYS A 212 -5.54 -18.35 28.23
C LYS A 212 -5.71 -17.45 26.99
N VAL A 213 -4.62 -16.78 26.57
CA VAL A 213 -4.58 -15.94 25.36
C VAL A 213 -5.16 -16.63 24.12
N ALA A 214 -4.86 -17.92 23.91
CA ALA A 214 -5.31 -18.70 22.76
C ALA A 214 -6.84 -18.97 22.71
N GLN A 215 -7.57 -18.66 23.78
CA GLN A 215 -9.03 -18.77 23.86
C GLN A 215 -9.73 -17.41 23.68
N LEU A 216 -8.98 -16.33 23.47
CA LEU A 216 -9.49 -14.97 23.30
C LEU A 216 -9.14 -14.43 21.92
N CYS A 217 -10.08 -13.71 21.30
CA CYS A 217 -9.81 -12.98 20.08
C CYS A 217 -10.50 -11.62 20.06
N ARG A 218 -9.83 -10.61 19.51
CA ARG A 218 -10.45 -9.32 19.23
C ARG A 218 -11.47 -9.48 18.10
N LYS A 219 -12.59 -8.78 18.20
CA LYS A 219 -13.53 -8.65 17.08
C LYS A 219 -12.80 -8.00 15.89
N LYS A 220 -13.08 -8.47 14.68
CA LYS A 220 -12.53 -7.88 13.45
C LYS A 220 -12.80 -6.37 13.46
N ASN A 221 -11.81 -5.59 13.03
CA ASN A 221 -11.86 -4.12 12.88
C ASN A 221 -11.89 -3.29 14.18
N VAL A 222 -11.93 -3.90 15.38
CA VAL A 222 -11.86 -3.15 16.67
C VAL A 222 -10.48 -2.55 16.93
N PHE A 223 -9.42 -3.32 16.73
CA PHE A 223 -8.03 -2.86 16.84
C PHE A 223 -7.27 -3.30 15.57
N THR A 224 -6.77 -2.34 14.80
CA THR A 224 -6.00 -2.56 13.57
C THR A 224 -4.83 -1.58 13.51
N ARG A 225 -3.78 -1.89 12.74
CA ARG A 225 -2.64 -0.98 12.50
C ARG A 225 -3.11 0.39 12.00
N ASP A 226 -4.12 0.44 11.12
CA ASP A 226 -4.65 1.71 10.61
C ASP A 226 -5.33 2.55 11.69
N ARG A 227 -6.14 1.94 12.56
CA ARG A 227 -6.81 2.65 13.67
C ARG A 227 -5.82 3.11 14.74
N LEU A 228 -4.79 2.31 15.03
CA LEU A 228 -3.69 2.71 15.91
C LEU A 228 -2.89 3.88 15.31
N LYS A 229 -2.45 3.76 14.05
CA LYS A 229 -1.75 4.82 13.31
C LYS A 229 -2.51 6.13 13.29
N LEU A 230 -3.85 6.07 13.27
CA LEU A 230 -4.72 7.23 13.33
C LEU A 230 -4.78 7.86 14.74
N LEU A 231 -4.87 7.03 15.79
CA LEU A 231 -4.78 7.48 17.19
C LEU A 231 -3.41 8.15 17.46
N LEU A 232 -2.32 7.56 16.98
CA LEU A 232 -0.98 8.10 17.09
C LEU A 232 -0.83 9.44 16.33
N LYS A 233 -1.49 9.62 15.17
CA LYS A 233 -1.54 10.94 14.49
C LYS A 233 -2.27 12.03 15.28
N GLN A 234 -3.29 11.65 16.05
CA GLN A 234 -3.97 12.59 16.94
C GLN A 234 -3.06 12.99 18.11
N HIS A 235 -2.37 12.03 18.71
CA HIS A 235 -1.76 12.19 20.03
C HIS A 235 -0.23 12.39 20.08
N CYS A 236 0.48 12.18 18.97
CA CYS A 236 1.94 12.31 18.88
C CYS A 236 2.38 13.48 17.97
N GLU A 237 3.60 13.95 18.18
CA GLU A 237 4.29 14.96 17.35
C GLU A 237 5.80 14.68 17.29
N PRO A 238 6.52 15.14 16.25
CA PRO A 238 7.98 15.03 16.20
C PRO A 238 8.63 16.07 17.12
N GLN A 239 9.47 15.62 18.04
CA GLN A 239 10.22 16.47 18.97
C GLN A 239 11.69 16.01 18.98
N ASN A 240 12.61 16.89 18.60
CA ASN A 240 14.05 16.62 18.49
C ASN A 240 14.36 15.36 17.67
N GLY A 241 13.74 15.23 16.49
CA GLY A 241 13.91 14.10 15.57
C GLY A 241 13.20 12.80 15.95
N VAL A 242 12.64 12.70 17.17
CA VAL A 242 11.95 11.51 17.69
C VAL A 242 10.45 11.77 17.81
N VAL A 243 9.61 10.79 17.50
CA VAL A 243 8.16 10.88 17.72
C VAL A 243 7.87 10.75 19.21
N ARG A 244 7.20 11.75 19.80
CA ARG A 244 6.80 11.77 21.22
C ARG A 244 5.32 12.09 21.37
N LEU A 245 4.77 11.86 22.56
CA LEU A 245 3.41 12.28 22.89
C LEU A 245 3.34 13.80 23.07
N LYS A 246 2.25 14.40 22.57
CA LYS A 246 1.94 15.82 22.79
C LYS A 246 1.79 16.11 24.27
N ALA A 247 2.30 17.25 24.74
CA ALA A 247 2.12 17.69 26.13
C ALA A 247 0.63 17.73 26.53
N SER A 248 -0.25 18.16 25.62
CA SER A 248 -1.70 18.15 25.83
C SER A 248 -2.29 16.74 25.99
N THR A 249 -1.75 15.72 25.31
CA THR A 249 -2.14 14.31 25.49
C THR A 249 -1.73 13.83 26.88
N VAL A 250 -0.49 14.10 27.28
CA VAL A 250 0.08 13.68 28.57
C VAL A 250 -0.74 14.23 29.74
N ALA A 251 -1.11 15.52 29.66
CA ALA A 251 -2.01 16.16 30.63
C ALA A 251 -3.43 15.59 30.59
N HIS A 252 -4.06 15.51 29.40
CA HIS A 252 -5.46 15.07 29.26
C HIS A 252 -5.70 13.64 29.79
N TYR A 253 -4.76 12.72 29.54
CA TYR A 253 -4.85 11.34 30.03
C TYR A 253 -4.07 11.08 31.32
N LYS A 254 -3.58 12.12 32.00
CA LYS A 254 -2.85 12.05 33.28
C LYS A 254 -1.70 11.02 33.26
N LEU A 255 -0.98 10.90 32.14
CA LEU A 255 -0.01 9.82 31.93
C LEU A 255 1.20 9.91 32.89
N SER A 256 1.51 11.12 33.38
CA SER A 256 2.53 11.35 34.40
C SER A 256 2.10 10.99 35.83
N GLU A 257 0.81 10.76 36.07
CA GLU A 257 0.27 10.35 37.39
C GLU A 257 0.15 8.82 37.51
N GLN A 258 0.35 8.08 36.42
CA GLN A 258 0.20 6.63 36.34
C GLN A 258 1.55 5.92 36.29
N ASN A 259 1.69 4.82 37.01
CA ASN A 259 2.85 3.94 36.92
C ASN A 259 2.58 2.82 35.92
N PHE A 260 3.59 2.42 35.14
CA PHE A 260 3.48 1.33 34.16
C PHE A 260 2.92 0.04 34.79
N SER A 261 3.30 -0.29 36.04
CA SER A 261 2.83 -1.48 36.76
C SER A 261 1.35 -1.46 37.15
N GLN A 262 0.67 -0.31 37.07
CA GLN A 262 -0.79 -0.20 37.28
C GLN A 262 -1.59 -0.61 36.03
N ILE A 263 -0.92 -0.74 34.88
CA ILE A 263 -1.54 -0.95 33.56
C ILE A 263 -1.02 -2.26 32.92
N PHE A 264 0.23 -2.61 33.19
CA PHE A 264 0.91 -3.79 32.67
C PHE A 264 1.41 -4.68 33.83
N PRO A 265 1.10 -5.99 33.83
CA PRO A 265 1.46 -6.92 34.91
C PRO A 265 2.87 -7.54 34.74
N ASP A 266 3.75 -6.89 33.99
CA ASP A 266 5.17 -7.24 33.76
C ASP A 266 6.03 -5.99 33.52
N GLU A 267 7.36 -6.15 33.53
CA GLU A 267 8.31 -5.03 33.42
C GLU A 267 8.26 -4.35 32.03
N PRO A 268 8.58 -3.04 31.91
CA PRO A 268 8.46 -2.29 30.66
C PRO A 268 9.26 -2.90 29.49
N PRO A 269 8.69 -2.97 28.27
CA PRO A 269 9.43 -3.43 27.09
C PRO A 269 10.54 -2.45 26.70
N VAL A 270 11.72 -2.97 26.40
CA VAL A 270 12.83 -2.22 25.82
C VAL A 270 12.68 -2.22 24.29
N PHE A 271 12.16 -1.13 23.72
CA PHE A 271 12.10 -0.96 22.28
C PHE A 271 13.49 -0.59 21.73
N VAL A 272 13.99 -1.39 20.78
CA VAL A 272 15.34 -1.23 20.21
C VAL A 272 15.36 -0.02 19.26
N PHE A 273 16.36 0.86 19.40
CA PHE A 273 16.58 1.99 18.49
C PHE A 273 16.96 1.48 17.09
N SER A 274 16.46 2.11 16.02
CA SER A 274 16.85 1.73 14.64
C SER A 274 16.71 2.91 13.65
N PRO A 275 17.54 2.97 12.58
CA PRO A 275 17.46 4.01 11.55
C PRO A 275 16.24 3.86 10.61
N PRO A 276 15.96 4.85 9.73
CA PRO A 276 14.60 5.03 9.22
C PRO A 276 14.34 4.60 7.75
N GLY A 277 13.60 3.50 7.53
CA GLY A 277 13.12 3.03 6.21
C GLY A 277 12.15 1.83 6.32
N LYS A 278 11.13 1.62 5.47
CA LYS A 278 10.40 2.40 4.44
C LYS A 278 8.94 1.84 4.44
N SER A 279 7.89 2.67 4.40
CA SER A 279 6.50 2.19 4.69
C SER A 279 5.59 1.95 3.47
N ARG A 280 4.78 0.87 3.46
CA ARG A 280 3.75 0.56 2.45
C ARG A 280 2.48 -0.04 3.12
N GLY A 281 1.26 0.38 2.75
CA GLY A 281 0.01 -0.36 3.10
C GLY A 281 -1.28 0.42 3.52
N ARG A 282 -2.34 0.26 2.70
CA ARG A 282 -3.79 -0.07 2.94
C ARG A 282 -4.74 0.67 3.95
N ARG A 283 -5.92 0.03 4.16
CA ARG A 283 -7.16 0.28 4.98
C ARG A 283 -7.55 -1.09 5.65
N PRO A 284 -8.56 -1.34 6.56
CA PRO A 284 -9.75 -0.56 7.03
C PRO A 284 -10.11 -0.76 8.57
N ASN A 285 -11.34 -0.79 9.19
CA ASN A 285 -12.79 -0.57 8.88
C ASN A 285 -13.67 -0.32 10.17
N ASP A 286 -15.03 -0.31 10.02
CA ASP A 286 -16.18 -0.67 10.92
C ASP A 286 -16.33 -0.23 12.43
N ALA A 287 -17.58 0.13 12.84
CA ALA A 287 -18.49 -0.66 13.75
C ALA A 287 -19.48 0.12 14.69
N SER A 288 -20.80 -0.12 14.53
CA SER A 288 -21.88 -0.49 15.54
C SER A 288 -22.35 0.48 16.72
N PRO A 289 -23.20 0.09 17.74
CA PRO A 289 -24.66 0.45 17.81
C PRO A 289 -25.37 0.73 19.21
N GLY A 290 -26.71 0.98 19.26
CA GLY A 290 -27.64 0.89 20.46
C GLY A 290 -28.89 1.85 20.43
N GLN A 291 -29.91 1.91 21.34
CA GLN A 291 -30.69 0.95 22.21
C GLN A 291 -31.90 1.67 22.96
N VAL A 292 -32.79 0.95 23.71
CA VAL A 292 -33.79 1.32 24.81
C VAL A 292 -35.34 1.28 24.57
N ASN A 293 -36.17 1.31 25.67
CA ASN A 293 -37.53 0.70 25.84
C ASN A 293 -38.69 1.72 26.17
N PHE A 294 -39.99 1.38 26.45
CA PHE A 294 -40.58 0.65 27.62
C PHE A 294 -42.11 0.31 27.52
N ALA A 295 -42.62 -0.66 28.33
CA ALA A 295 -44.04 -0.93 28.73
C ALA A 295 -45.02 -1.58 27.69
N THR A 296 -46.25 -2.12 27.93
CA THR A 296 -47.06 -2.89 28.96
C THR A 296 -48.42 -3.31 28.25
N GLU A 297 -49.54 -3.93 28.72
CA GLU A 297 -50.13 -4.95 29.68
C GLU A 297 -51.68 -5.00 29.36
N SER A 298 -52.66 -5.86 29.75
CA SER A 298 -52.94 -7.27 30.20
C SER A 298 -54.49 -7.49 29.96
N GLN A 299 -55.35 -8.51 30.25
CA GLN A 299 -55.49 -9.89 30.81
C GLN A 299 -56.92 -10.41 30.36
N ASP A 300 -57.64 -11.52 30.69
CA ASP A 300 -57.54 -12.78 31.50
C ASP A 300 -58.52 -13.89 30.91
N MET A 301 -59.14 -14.83 31.68
CA MET A 301 -59.69 -16.12 31.19
C MET A 301 -61.11 -16.65 31.65
N MET A 302 -61.84 -17.25 30.69
CA MET A 302 -62.64 -18.52 30.63
C MET A 302 -63.64 -19.08 31.71
N ARG A 303 -64.78 -19.64 31.18
CA ARG A 303 -65.40 -21.01 31.34
C ARG A 303 -66.75 -21.28 32.10
N ALA A 304 -67.42 -22.36 31.61
CA ALA A 304 -68.48 -23.24 32.18
C ALA A 304 -69.95 -22.74 32.30
N ALA A 305 -71.01 -23.58 32.27
CA ALA A 305 -71.29 -24.91 31.65
C ALA A 305 -72.82 -25.27 31.72
N GLU A 306 -73.35 -26.04 30.73
CA GLU A 306 -74.38 -27.15 30.77
C GLU A 306 -75.68 -27.08 31.65
N GLU A 307 -76.80 -27.80 31.43
CA GLU A 307 -77.29 -28.79 30.43
C GLU A 307 -78.85 -29.07 30.53
N LYS A 308 -79.60 -29.26 29.41
CA LYS A 308 -80.85 -30.10 29.15
C LYS A 308 -82.12 -30.04 30.08
N LEU A 309 -83.30 -30.68 29.80
CA LEU A 309 -83.99 -31.24 28.59
C LEU A 309 -85.53 -31.51 28.84
N ARG A 310 -86.40 -30.95 27.98
CA ARG A 310 -87.74 -31.41 27.47
C ARG A 310 -88.90 -32.00 28.33
N ILE A 311 -90.09 -31.42 28.07
CA ILE A 311 -91.38 -32.02 27.60
C ILE A 311 -92.26 -32.91 28.51
N MET A 312 -93.54 -32.48 28.64
CA MET A 312 -94.78 -33.24 28.33
C MET A 312 -95.85 -32.24 27.79
N GLN A 313 -96.62 -32.52 26.72
CA GLN A 313 -97.93 -33.22 26.63
C GLN A 313 -99.08 -32.48 27.36
N GLN A 314 -100.34 -32.34 26.86
CA GLN A 314 -101.12 -32.78 25.66
C GLN A 314 -102.02 -31.58 25.19
N ARG A 315 -102.70 -31.50 24.02
CA ARG A 315 -103.91 -32.24 23.50
C ARG A 315 -105.13 -32.20 24.45
N GLU A 316 -106.39 -31.98 24.06
CA GLU A 316 -107.11 -31.71 22.76
C GLU A 316 -108.25 -30.65 23.05
N GLU A 317 -109.29 -30.28 22.29
CA GLU A 317 -109.95 -30.64 21.00
C GLU A 317 -110.59 -29.36 20.38
N MET A 318 -110.78 -29.04 19.08
CA MET A 318 -110.85 -29.72 17.75
C MET A 318 -112.24 -30.01 17.10
N ALA A 319 -113.27 -29.17 17.32
CA ALA A 319 -114.55 -29.23 16.58
C ALA A 319 -114.72 -28.07 15.57
N GLY A 320 -115.06 -28.36 14.29
CA GLY A 320 -115.35 -27.32 13.27
C GLY A 320 -114.94 -27.62 11.82
N MET A 321 -114.19 -28.70 11.54
CA MET A 321 -113.80 -29.04 10.17
C MET A 321 -114.95 -29.65 9.35
N ALA A 322 -115.44 -28.91 8.35
CA ALA A 322 -116.19 -29.50 7.22
C ALA A 322 -115.91 -28.78 5.89
N GLN A 323 -116.17 -27.47 5.80
CA GLN A 323 -116.15 -26.74 4.52
C GLN A 323 -114.78 -26.19 4.10
N GLU A 324 -113.85 -25.96 5.04
CA GLU A 324 -112.55 -25.34 4.73
C GLU A 324 -111.56 -26.29 4.01
N LYS A 325 -111.74 -27.59 4.17
CA LYS A 325 -110.80 -28.64 3.71
C LYS A 325 -110.67 -28.73 2.18
N ALA A 326 -111.61 -28.14 1.42
CA ALA A 326 -111.56 -28.08 -0.04
C ALA A 326 -110.71 -26.90 -0.58
N ARG A 327 -110.83 -25.70 0.02
CA ARG A 327 -110.12 -24.50 -0.46
C ARG A 327 -108.61 -24.61 -0.18
N MET A 328 -108.28 -25.00 1.05
CA MET A 328 -106.90 -25.21 1.53
C MET A 328 -106.13 -26.32 0.80
N LYS A 329 -106.78 -27.15 -0.04
CA LYS A 329 -106.05 -28.09 -0.89
C LYS A 329 -105.42 -27.38 -2.10
N LYS A 330 -106.21 -26.55 -2.81
CA LYS A 330 -105.77 -25.90 -4.05
C LYS A 330 -104.71 -24.83 -3.79
N GLU A 331 -104.94 -23.97 -2.79
CA GLU A 331 -103.97 -22.96 -2.35
C GLU A 331 -102.60 -23.58 -1.96
N ARG A 332 -102.59 -24.83 -1.45
CA ARG A 332 -101.37 -25.55 -1.06
C ARG A 332 -100.64 -26.19 -2.24
N GLU A 333 -101.33 -26.49 -3.34
CA GLU A 333 -100.73 -26.99 -4.59
C GLU A 333 -100.11 -25.80 -5.37
N ASP A 334 -100.81 -24.68 -5.48
CA ASP A 334 -100.31 -23.44 -6.10
C ASP A 334 -99.06 -22.88 -5.35
N LEU A 335 -99.09 -22.86 -4.00
CA LEU A 335 -97.93 -22.47 -3.17
C LEU A 335 -96.73 -23.42 -3.29
N TRP A 336 -96.95 -24.69 -3.64
CA TRP A 336 -95.88 -25.67 -3.81
C TRP A 336 -95.17 -25.49 -5.15
N GLU A 337 -95.91 -25.27 -6.25
CA GLU A 337 -95.31 -24.93 -7.54
C GLU A 337 -94.57 -23.59 -7.50
N ALA A 338 -95.15 -22.57 -6.85
CA ALA A 338 -94.48 -21.28 -6.65
C ALA A 338 -93.12 -21.44 -5.94
N LYS A 339 -93.08 -22.20 -4.82
CA LYS A 339 -91.82 -22.49 -4.10
C LYS A 339 -90.83 -23.31 -4.91
N LYS A 340 -91.29 -24.27 -5.72
CA LYS A 340 -90.41 -25.05 -6.61
C LYS A 340 -89.74 -24.14 -7.63
N LYS A 341 -90.52 -23.26 -8.26
CA LYS A 341 -90.04 -22.32 -9.29
C LYS A 341 -89.11 -21.25 -8.71
N GLU A 342 -89.43 -20.70 -7.54
CA GLU A 342 -88.54 -19.80 -6.80
C GLU A 342 -87.20 -20.47 -6.47
N LYS A 343 -87.23 -21.74 -6.03
CA LYS A 343 -86.01 -22.50 -5.72
C LYS A 343 -85.15 -22.72 -6.98
N GLU A 344 -85.73 -23.15 -8.09
CA GLU A 344 -85.00 -23.33 -9.35
C GLU A 344 -84.36 -22.02 -9.86
N ASP A 345 -85.08 -20.89 -9.82
CA ASP A 345 -84.53 -19.59 -10.21
C ASP A 345 -83.40 -19.14 -9.27
N ARG A 346 -83.50 -19.44 -7.98
CA ARG A 346 -82.47 -19.14 -6.96
C ARG A 346 -81.25 -20.05 -7.10
N GLU A 347 -81.42 -21.24 -7.63
CA GLU A 347 -80.36 -22.23 -7.92
C GLU A 347 -79.62 -21.83 -9.21
N ARG A 348 -80.34 -21.52 -10.30
CA ARG A 348 -79.76 -20.98 -11.56
C ARG A 348 -78.95 -19.71 -11.33
N LYS A 349 -79.49 -18.74 -10.56
CA LYS A 349 -78.77 -17.49 -10.22
C LYS A 349 -77.51 -17.75 -9.39
N ARG A 350 -77.46 -18.82 -8.58
CA ARG A 350 -76.24 -19.24 -7.87
C ARG A 350 -75.21 -19.86 -8.80
N GLU A 351 -75.64 -20.62 -9.81
CA GLU A 351 -74.75 -21.19 -10.82
C GLU A 351 -74.17 -20.12 -11.75
N GLU A 352 -74.96 -19.13 -12.18
CA GLU A 352 -74.46 -17.96 -12.93
C GLU A 352 -73.41 -17.19 -12.14
N ILE A 353 -73.71 -16.81 -10.89
CA ILE A 353 -72.75 -16.11 -10.01
C ILE A 353 -71.47 -16.95 -9.83
N LYS A 354 -71.59 -18.28 -9.66
CA LYS A 354 -70.43 -19.17 -9.53
C LYS A 354 -69.59 -19.24 -10.80
N LYS A 355 -70.21 -19.26 -11.99
CA LYS A 355 -69.50 -19.19 -13.28
C LYS A 355 -68.75 -17.86 -13.44
N ILE A 356 -69.39 -16.74 -13.14
CA ILE A 356 -68.78 -15.40 -13.21
C ILE A 356 -67.54 -15.32 -12.30
N ILE A 357 -67.64 -15.82 -11.06
CA ILE A 357 -66.52 -15.83 -10.11
C ILE A 357 -65.37 -16.74 -10.59
N GLU A 358 -65.65 -17.91 -11.15
CA GLU A 358 -64.60 -18.81 -11.66
C GLU A 358 -63.94 -18.23 -12.93
N GLU A 359 -64.69 -17.57 -13.80
CA GLU A 359 -64.18 -16.89 -15.00
C GLU A 359 -63.33 -15.66 -14.66
N GLU A 360 -63.75 -14.84 -13.69
CA GLU A 360 -62.94 -13.72 -13.16
C GLU A 360 -61.64 -14.25 -12.53
N ARG A 361 -61.73 -15.33 -11.74
CA ARG A 361 -60.58 -15.99 -11.14
C ARG A 361 -59.63 -16.58 -12.18
N GLN A 362 -60.14 -17.05 -13.32
CA GLN A 362 -59.34 -17.56 -14.43
C GLN A 362 -58.60 -16.42 -15.15
N LYS A 363 -59.31 -15.36 -15.54
CA LYS A 363 -58.72 -14.14 -16.15
C LYS A 363 -57.62 -13.53 -15.26
N ARG A 364 -57.84 -13.50 -13.94
CA ARG A 364 -56.87 -13.01 -12.94
C ARG A 364 -55.66 -13.94 -12.72
N LYS A 365 -55.68 -15.19 -13.21
CA LYS A 365 -54.46 -16.03 -13.33
C LYS A 365 -53.71 -15.68 -14.60
N GLU A 366 -54.40 -15.66 -15.75
CA GLU A 366 -53.83 -15.39 -17.07
C GLU A 366 -53.17 -14.00 -17.14
N GLU A 367 -53.78 -12.98 -16.53
CA GLU A 367 -53.21 -11.64 -16.39
C GLU A 367 -51.90 -11.65 -15.58
N LYS A 368 -51.86 -12.36 -14.45
CA LYS A 368 -50.64 -12.50 -13.63
C LYS A 368 -49.55 -13.26 -14.36
N GLU A 369 -49.90 -14.26 -15.16
CA GLU A 369 -48.96 -15.03 -15.97
C GLU A 369 -48.38 -14.19 -17.11
N ARG A 370 -49.22 -13.41 -17.81
CA ARG A 370 -48.78 -12.42 -18.81
C ARG A 370 -47.82 -11.39 -18.19
N MET A 371 -48.17 -10.80 -17.04
CA MET A 371 -47.29 -9.86 -16.32
C MET A 371 -45.97 -10.50 -15.87
N LYS A 372 -45.98 -11.80 -15.51
CA LYS A 372 -44.76 -12.54 -15.16
C LYS A 372 -43.85 -12.69 -16.40
N ILE A 373 -44.41 -13.13 -17.53
CA ILE A 373 -43.68 -13.32 -18.79
C ILE A 373 -43.13 -11.99 -19.32
N GLU A 374 -43.89 -10.91 -19.22
CA GLU A 374 -43.45 -9.56 -19.63
C GLU A 374 -42.27 -9.07 -18.78
N LYS A 375 -42.38 -9.19 -17.45
CA LYS A 375 -41.32 -8.84 -16.49
C LYS A 375 -40.08 -9.75 -16.61
N GLU A 376 -40.23 -10.96 -17.11
CA GLU A 376 -39.13 -11.88 -17.41
C GLU A 376 -38.39 -11.42 -18.67
N LYS A 377 -39.11 -11.07 -19.74
CA LYS A 377 -38.54 -10.48 -20.98
C LYS A 377 -37.88 -9.11 -20.76
N GLU A 378 -38.43 -8.27 -19.89
CA GLU A 378 -37.80 -7.01 -19.47
C GLU A 378 -36.44 -7.26 -18.80
N ARG A 379 -36.38 -8.22 -17.87
CA ARG A 379 -35.15 -8.63 -17.18
C ARG A 379 -34.14 -9.29 -18.12
N GLU A 380 -34.60 -10.01 -19.12
CA GLU A 380 -33.77 -10.61 -20.17
C GLU A 380 -33.08 -9.53 -21.02
N LYS A 381 -33.85 -8.56 -21.55
CA LYS A 381 -33.29 -7.40 -22.26
C LYS A 381 -32.26 -6.64 -21.42
N LEU A 382 -32.58 -6.34 -20.16
CA LEU A 382 -31.67 -5.63 -19.26
C LEU A 382 -30.38 -6.43 -18.96
N ARG A 383 -30.44 -7.77 -18.96
CA ARG A 383 -29.24 -8.63 -18.87
C ARG A 383 -28.43 -8.58 -20.16
N GLU A 384 -29.08 -8.62 -21.33
CA GLU A 384 -28.43 -8.58 -22.64
C GLU A 384 -27.74 -7.23 -22.89
N GLU A 385 -28.42 -6.12 -22.61
CA GLU A 385 -27.85 -4.76 -22.67
C GLU A 385 -26.65 -4.62 -21.71
N LYS A 386 -26.76 -5.15 -20.49
CA LYS A 386 -25.67 -5.16 -19.52
C LYS A 386 -24.49 -6.04 -19.96
N LYS A 387 -24.76 -7.16 -20.65
CA LYS A 387 -23.72 -8.02 -21.27
C LYS A 387 -23.01 -7.27 -22.39
N LYS A 388 -23.75 -6.67 -23.33
CA LYS A 388 -23.24 -5.84 -24.43
C LYS A 388 -22.44 -4.62 -23.92
N TYR A 389 -22.88 -3.97 -22.85
CA TYR A 389 -22.15 -2.87 -22.22
C TYR A 389 -20.85 -3.36 -21.56
N ALA A 390 -20.88 -4.46 -20.81
CA ALA A 390 -19.69 -5.05 -20.20
C ALA A 390 -18.69 -5.56 -21.25
N GLU A 391 -19.17 -6.05 -22.39
CA GLU A 391 -18.38 -6.49 -23.54
C GLU A 391 -17.73 -5.31 -24.27
N ARG A 392 -18.50 -4.23 -24.54
CA ARG A 392 -17.95 -2.96 -25.05
C ARG A 392 -16.88 -2.39 -24.11
N LEU A 393 -17.11 -2.41 -22.80
CA LEU A 393 -16.16 -1.95 -21.80
C LEU A 393 -14.92 -2.86 -21.70
N LYS A 394 -15.07 -4.18 -21.87
CA LYS A 394 -13.93 -5.12 -22.03
C LYS A 394 -13.13 -4.80 -23.29
N LEU A 395 -13.78 -4.45 -24.41
CA LEU A 395 -13.12 -4.12 -25.67
C LEU A 395 -12.38 -2.78 -25.57
N TRP A 396 -13.01 -1.74 -25.03
CA TRP A 396 -12.42 -0.41 -24.82
C TRP A 396 -11.20 -0.44 -23.89
N ASN A 397 -11.23 -1.30 -22.86
CA ASN A 397 -10.13 -1.49 -21.91
C ASN A 397 -9.07 -2.52 -22.35
N LYS A 398 -9.12 -3.03 -23.60
CA LYS A 398 -7.96 -3.73 -24.16
C LYS A 398 -6.85 -2.72 -24.42
N PRO A 399 -5.57 -3.09 -24.24
CA PRO A 399 -4.48 -2.41 -24.94
C PRO A 399 -4.79 -2.40 -26.45
N ARG A 400 -4.70 -1.21 -27.02
CA ARG A 400 -4.88 -0.86 -28.43
C ARG A 400 -3.69 0.02 -28.82
N GLU A 401 -3.33 0.10 -30.09
CA GLU A 401 -2.22 0.96 -30.50
C GLU A 401 -2.61 2.44 -30.31
N ASP A 402 -1.66 3.32 -30.00
CA ASP A 402 -1.96 4.75 -29.80
C ASP A 402 -2.59 5.36 -31.06
N MET A 403 -2.16 4.92 -32.25
CA MET A 403 -2.71 5.30 -33.56
C MET A 403 -4.13 4.76 -33.84
N GLU A 404 -4.63 3.80 -33.04
CA GLU A 404 -6.01 3.28 -33.10
C GLU A 404 -6.96 4.03 -32.15
N CYS A 405 -6.48 5.04 -31.41
CA CYS A 405 -7.30 5.79 -30.46
C CYS A 405 -8.15 6.87 -31.15
N GLU A 406 -9.48 6.74 -31.05
CA GLU A 406 -10.45 7.73 -31.56
C GLU A 406 -10.39 9.08 -30.81
N ASP A 407 -9.70 9.15 -29.67
CA ASP A 407 -9.60 10.30 -28.76
C ASP A 407 -8.22 10.98 -28.72
N LEU A 408 -7.38 10.76 -29.74
CA LEU A 408 -6.10 11.43 -29.93
C LEU A 408 -6.22 12.97 -29.93
N LYS A 409 -5.17 13.62 -29.41
CA LYS A 409 -5.03 15.08 -29.37
C LYS A 409 -3.65 15.47 -29.86
N GLU A 410 -3.57 16.62 -30.53
CA GLU A 410 -2.28 17.21 -30.89
C GLU A 410 -1.43 17.47 -29.63
N LEU A 411 -0.13 17.23 -29.73
CA LEU A 411 0.81 17.55 -28.67
C LEU A 411 0.88 19.08 -28.48
N PRO A 412 1.02 19.58 -27.23
CA PRO A 412 1.30 20.99 -27.00
C PRO A 412 2.55 21.43 -27.78
N ALA A 413 2.49 22.60 -28.41
CA ALA A 413 3.65 23.16 -29.10
C ALA A 413 4.84 23.29 -28.12
N PRO A 414 6.03 22.77 -28.46
CA PRO A 414 7.17 22.79 -27.55
C PRO A 414 7.61 24.24 -27.28
N VAL A 415 7.81 24.58 -26.02
CA VAL A 415 8.31 25.89 -25.61
C VAL A 415 9.83 25.92 -25.82
N PRO A 416 10.39 26.85 -26.61
CA PRO A 416 11.83 26.93 -26.80
C PRO A 416 12.56 27.23 -25.49
N VAL A 417 13.67 26.53 -25.26
CA VAL A 417 14.59 26.81 -24.14
C VAL A 417 15.23 28.18 -24.38
N LYS A 418 15.32 28.99 -23.31
CA LYS A 418 16.03 30.28 -23.34
C LYS A 418 17.47 30.04 -22.88
N THR A 419 18.42 30.35 -23.76
CA THR A 419 19.85 30.18 -23.52
C THR A 419 20.63 31.19 -24.38
N ARG A 420 21.81 31.62 -23.92
CA ARG A 420 22.83 32.34 -24.73
C ARG A 420 23.61 31.43 -25.66
N LEU A 421 23.51 30.10 -25.52
CA LEU A 421 24.19 29.15 -26.39
C LEU A 421 23.52 29.08 -27.78
N PRO A 422 24.30 28.98 -28.87
CA PRO A 422 23.80 28.57 -30.18
C PRO A 422 23.04 27.24 -30.09
N ALA A 423 21.96 27.10 -30.87
CA ALA A 423 21.09 25.92 -30.83
C ALA A 423 21.83 24.63 -31.21
N GLU A 424 22.86 24.74 -32.05
CA GLU A 424 23.75 23.67 -32.49
C GLU A 424 24.62 23.13 -31.35
N LEU A 425 24.94 23.97 -30.35
CA LEU A 425 25.80 23.62 -29.21
C LEU A 425 25.00 23.20 -27.96
N PHE A 426 23.68 23.33 -27.99
CA PHE A 426 22.81 23.03 -26.84
C PHE A 426 22.84 21.54 -26.47
N GLY A 427 22.86 20.64 -27.47
CA GLY A 427 22.99 19.19 -27.25
C GLY A 427 24.33 18.81 -26.61
N ASP A 428 25.42 19.40 -27.11
CA ASP A 428 26.77 19.18 -26.58
C ASP A 428 26.90 19.66 -25.12
N ALA A 429 26.29 20.80 -24.78
CA ALA A 429 26.24 21.30 -23.41
C ALA A 429 25.40 20.42 -22.48
N LEU A 430 24.26 19.90 -22.96
CA LEU A 430 23.47 18.93 -22.19
C LEU A 430 24.22 17.61 -21.93
N MET A 431 25.09 17.16 -22.85
CA MET A 431 25.94 15.99 -22.64
C MET A 431 26.88 16.21 -21.44
N VAL A 432 27.60 17.34 -21.42
CA VAL A 432 28.50 17.72 -20.31
C VAL A 432 27.72 17.87 -18.99
N LEU A 433 26.52 18.46 -19.02
CA LEU A 433 25.67 18.62 -17.85
C LEU A 433 25.18 17.27 -17.29
N GLU A 434 24.76 16.34 -18.16
CA GLU A 434 24.34 14.98 -17.76
C GLU A 434 25.54 14.17 -17.23
N PHE A 435 26.73 14.31 -17.82
CA PHE A 435 27.95 13.70 -17.29
C PHE A 435 28.24 14.19 -15.86
N LEU A 436 28.22 15.50 -15.63
CA LEU A 436 28.44 16.10 -14.30
C LEU A 436 27.37 15.66 -13.29
N GLN A 437 26.12 15.50 -13.73
CA GLN A 437 25.03 15.00 -12.89
C GLN A 437 25.12 13.49 -12.60
N ALA A 438 25.65 12.67 -13.52
CA ALA A 438 25.73 11.22 -13.37
C ALA A 438 27.01 10.73 -12.68
N PHE A 439 28.14 11.40 -12.93
CA PHE A 439 29.48 10.99 -12.47
C PHE A 439 30.13 11.97 -11.49
N GLY A 440 29.57 13.17 -11.27
CA GLY A 440 30.16 14.15 -10.36
C GLY A 440 30.31 13.65 -8.91
N GLU A 441 29.45 12.75 -8.44
CA GLU A 441 29.57 12.13 -7.10
C GLU A 441 30.65 11.04 -7.02
N LEU A 442 31.17 10.54 -8.15
CA LEU A 442 32.34 9.64 -8.20
C LEU A 442 33.68 10.39 -8.10
N PHE A 443 33.66 11.69 -8.40
CA PHE A 443 34.84 12.56 -8.51
C PHE A 443 34.77 13.77 -7.56
N ASP A 444 33.96 13.68 -6.50
CA ASP A 444 33.81 14.70 -5.45
C ASP A 444 33.47 16.13 -5.90
N LEU A 445 32.77 16.30 -7.05
CA LEU A 445 32.34 17.57 -7.68
C LEU A 445 31.63 18.59 -6.74
N LYS A 446 31.19 18.13 -5.56
CA LYS A 446 30.53 18.98 -4.55
C LYS A 446 31.53 19.82 -3.75
N ASP A 447 32.82 19.54 -3.83
CA ASP A 447 33.85 20.34 -3.17
C ASP A 447 34.08 21.66 -3.92
N GLU A 448 34.04 21.66 -5.27
CA GLU A 448 33.99 22.89 -6.08
C GLU A 448 32.56 23.42 -6.27
N PHE A 449 31.57 22.55 -6.46
CA PHE A 449 30.16 22.93 -6.74
C PHE A 449 29.15 22.29 -5.74
N PRO A 450 29.05 22.80 -4.49
CA PRO A 450 28.23 22.18 -3.44
C PRO A 450 26.72 22.01 -3.73
N GLU A 451 26.13 22.91 -4.52
CA GLU A 451 24.73 22.86 -4.96
C GLU A 451 24.56 22.18 -6.33
N GLY A 452 25.65 21.62 -6.89
CA GLY A 452 25.73 21.09 -8.25
C GLY A 452 25.83 22.18 -9.32
N ILE A 453 25.85 21.75 -10.59
CA ILE A 453 25.98 22.63 -11.75
C ILE A 453 24.63 22.73 -12.46
N SER A 454 24.22 23.97 -12.76
CA SER A 454 23.02 24.26 -13.55
C SER A 454 23.37 24.59 -15.00
N LEU A 455 22.36 24.53 -15.88
CA LEU A 455 22.50 25.04 -17.26
C LEU A 455 22.94 26.51 -17.30
N GLU A 456 22.51 27.33 -16.34
CA GLU A 456 22.89 28.75 -16.25
C GLU A 456 24.37 28.94 -15.89
N ILE A 457 24.92 28.08 -15.01
CA ILE A 457 26.35 28.07 -14.64
C ILE A 457 27.20 27.59 -15.82
N LEU A 458 26.79 26.51 -16.49
CA LEU A 458 27.48 25.98 -17.67
C LEU A 458 27.41 26.95 -18.85
N GLU A 459 26.30 27.65 -19.03
CA GLU A 459 26.15 28.72 -20.03
C GLU A 459 27.12 29.89 -19.77
N GLU A 460 27.30 30.31 -18.52
CA GLU A 460 28.30 31.34 -18.20
C GLU A 460 29.73 30.82 -18.37
N ALA A 461 30.03 29.57 -18.00
CA ALA A 461 31.35 28.98 -18.24
C ALA A 461 31.72 28.95 -19.74
N LEU A 462 30.74 28.69 -20.61
CA LEU A 462 30.96 28.59 -22.06
C LEU A 462 30.99 29.96 -22.75
N VAL A 463 30.15 30.92 -22.34
CA VAL A 463 30.01 32.23 -22.99
C VAL A 463 30.88 33.31 -22.35
N GLY A 464 31.16 33.22 -21.05
CA GLY A 464 32.01 34.14 -20.30
C GLY A 464 33.51 33.94 -20.56
N CYS A 465 34.30 34.94 -20.21
CA CYS A 465 35.77 34.97 -20.36
C CYS A 465 36.49 35.31 -19.04
N ASP A 466 35.81 35.13 -17.91
CA ASP A 466 36.36 35.41 -16.57
C ASP A 466 37.33 34.29 -16.14
N PRO A 467 38.62 34.60 -15.87
CA PRO A 467 39.58 33.62 -15.38
C PRO A 467 39.28 33.11 -13.96
N GLU A 468 38.50 33.85 -13.17
CA GLU A 468 38.00 33.42 -11.86
C GLU A 468 36.53 32.92 -11.94
N GLY A 469 36.05 32.67 -13.17
CA GLY A 469 34.68 32.23 -13.46
C GLY A 469 34.49 30.71 -13.44
N PRO A 470 33.24 30.22 -13.60
CA PRO A 470 32.90 28.79 -13.47
C PRO A 470 33.56 27.86 -14.49
N LEU A 471 34.19 28.39 -15.56
CA LEU A 471 35.02 27.60 -16.46
C LEU A 471 36.35 27.17 -15.81
N CYS A 472 36.93 28.03 -14.95
CA CYS A 472 38.17 27.73 -14.25
C CYS A 472 37.94 26.57 -13.27
N GLU A 473 36.93 26.70 -12.40
CA GLU A 473 36.52 25.67 -11.44
C GLU A 473 36.15 24.34 -12.12
N LEU A 474 35.39 24.38 -13.23
CA LEU A 474 35.09 23.18 -14.03
C LEU A 474 36.36 22.47 -14.50
N LEU A 475 37.35 23.21 -15.00
CA LEU A 475 38.59 22.64 -15.53
C LEU A 475 39.55 22.22 -14.42
N PHE A 476 39.54 22.86 -13.25
CA PHE A 476 40.21 22.39 -12.04
C PHE A 476 39.64 21.03 -11.59
N PHE A 477 38.32 20.91 -11.46
CA PHE A 477 37.63 19.65 -11.20
C PHE A 477 38.06 18.55 -12.19
N PHE A 478 37.91 18.81 -13.51
CA PHE A 478 38.25 17.81 -14.53
C PHE A 478 39.72 17.38 -14.49
N LEU A 479 40.67 18.32 -14.40
CA LEU A 479 42.09 17.98 -14.38
C LEU A 479 42.52 17.31 -13.09
N SER A 480 41.98 17.72 -11.94
CA SER A 480 42.29 17.10 -10.64
C SER A 480 41.78 15.67 -10.57
N ALA A 481 40.52 15.43 -10.98
CA ALA A 481 39.94 14.09 -11.08
C ALA A 481 40.73 13.18 -12.03
N ILE A 482 41.12 13.68 -13.22
CA ILE A 482 41.95 12.93 -14.17
C ILE A 482 43.33 12.63 -13.58
N PHE A 483 44.00 13.61 -12.97
CA PHE A 483 45.36 13.44 -12.43
C PHE A 483 45.41 12.53 -11.19
N GLN A 484 44.37 12.54 -10.36
CA GLN A 484 44.24 11.60 -9.25
C GLN A 484 43.99 10.18 -9.75
N ALA A 485 42.98 9.96 -10.58
CA ALA A 485 42.65 8.62 -11.05
C ALA A 485 43.77 7.98 -11.89
N LEU A 486 44.45 8.75 -12.75
CA LEU A 486 45.65 8.27 -13.45
C LEU A 486 46.84 7.98 -12.51
N ALA A 487 46.92 8.65 -11.35
CA ALA A 487 47.91 8.32 -10.33
C ALA A 487 47.60 7.00 -9.62
N GLU A 488 46.32 6.74 -9.33
CA GLU A 488 45.83 5.51 -8.72
C GLU A 488 45.98 4.32 -9.68
N GLU A 489 45.54 4.44 -10.93
CA GLU A 489 45.76 3.43 -11.99
C GLU A 489 47.25 3.11 -12.18
N GLN A 490 48.12 4.13 -12.20
CA GLN A 490 49.56 3.91 -12.34
C GLN A 490 50.17 3.20 -11.12
N GLU A 491 49.60 3.35 -9.92
CA GLU A 491 50.00 2.56 -8.76
C GLU A 491 49.48 1.11 -8.84
N GLU A 492 48.25 0.87 -9.33
CA GLU A 492 47.75 -0.48 -9.62
C GLU A 492 48.63 -1.21 -10.64
N VAL A 493 48.93 -0.57 -11.78
CA VAL A 493 49.83 -1.11 -12.81
C VAL A 493 51.21 -1.49 -12.23
N ALA A 494 51.74 -0.68 -11.31
CA ALA A 494 53.01 -0.98 -10.65
C ALA A 494 52.92 -2.16 -9.67
N ARG A 495 51.80 -2.29 -8.92
CA ARG A 495 51.54 -3.43 -8.03
C ARG A 495 51.37 -4.73 -8.83
N ASP A 496 50.62 -4.70 -9.92
CA ASP A 496 50.40 -5.85 -10.82
C ASP A 496 51.73 -6.29 -11.47
N GLN A 497 52.55 -5.36 -11.97
CA GLN A 497 53.87 -5.69 -12.53
C GLN A 497 54.82 -6.33 -11.51
N VAL A 498 54.75 -5.92 -10.23
CA VAL A 498 55.52 -6.56 -9.15
C VAL A 498 54.99 -7.97 -8.85
N ALA A 499 53.67 -8.15 -8.78
CA ALA A 499 53.05 -9.45 -8.54
C ALA A 499 53.34 -10.46 -9.67
N GLU A 500 53.30 -10.01 -10.93
CA GLU A 500 53.60 -10.88 -12.07
C GLU A 500 55.09 -11.18 -12.22
N ALA A 501 55.99 -10.32 -11.73
CA ALA A 501 57.44 -10.61 -11.72
C ALA A 501 57.83 -11.79 -10.81
N ASP A 502 57.05 -12.06 -9.76
CA ASP A 502 57.21 -13.24 -8.90
C ASP A 502 56.66 -14.52 -9.57
N THR A 503 55.70 -14.41 -10.48
CA THR A 503 55.18 -15.54 -11.28
C THR A 503 55.94 -15.68 -12.60
N LYS A 504 56.88 -16.64 -12.66
CA LYS A 504 57.53 -17.03 -13.91
C LYS A 504 56.57 -17.73 -14.88
N ASP A 505 55.78 -16.95 -15.61
CA ASP A 505 55.14 -17.38 -16.85
C ASP A 505 55.40 -16.35 -17.96
N LEU A 506 55.24 -16.75 -19.21
CA LEU A 506 55.78 -16.03 -20.36
C LEU A 506 55.01 -14.75 -20.70
N SER A 507 55.77 -13.71 -21.06
CA SER A 507 55.28 -12.55 -21.80
C SER A 507 55.03 -12.92 -23.27
N GLU A 508 54.12 -13.86 -23.52
CA GLU A 508 53.65 -14.28 -24.85
C GLU A 508 52.18 -13.86 -25.06
N ALA A 509 51.95 -12.56 -25.17
CA ALA A 509 50.79 -11.97 -25.83
C ALA A 509 51.13 -10.52 -26.21
N LEU A 510 50.69 -10.08 -27.39
CA LEU A 510 50.92 -8.72 -27.91
C LEU A 510 52.39 -8.41 -28.26
N ASP A 511 53.06 -9.33 -28.97
CA ASP A 511 53.93 -8.93 -30.08
C ASP A 511 53.03 -8.33 -31.17
N ASP A 512 52.59 -7.08 -30.96
CA ASP A 512 51.72 -6.37 -31.90
C ASP A 512 52.53 -5.91 -33.12
N ASP A 513 52.00 -6.15 -34.32
CA ASP A 513 52.32 -5.40 -35.54
C ASP A 513 51.84 -3.94 -35.35
N ALA A 514 52.53 -3.20 -34.48
CA ALA A 514 52.14 -1.86 -34.06
C ALA A 514 52.14 -0.92 -35.27
N ASP A 515 50.95 -0.48 -35.67
CA ASP A 515 50.75 0.47 -36.77
C ASP A 515 51.70 1.67 -36.58
N PRO A 516 52.56 1.98 -37.57
CA PRO A 516 53.48 3.12 -37.50
C PRO A 516 52.81 4.45 -37.14
N THR A 517 51.52 4.59 -37.46
CA THR A 517 50.69 5.74 -37.05
C THR A 517 50.49 5.76 -35.54
N GLN A 518 50.08 4.65 -34.92
CA GLN A 518 49.95 4.50 -33.46
C GLN A 518 51.30 4.73 -32.76
N SER A 519 52.39 4.11 -33.27
CA SER A 519 53.74 4.31 -32.72
C SER A 519 54.17 5.78 -32.77
N ALA A 520 53.89 6.50 -33.86
CA ALA A 520 54.18 7.93 -33.96
C ALA A 520 53.32 8.78 -33.01
N ILE A 521 52.02 8.46 -32.88
CA ILE A 521 51.06 9.12 -31.98
C ILE A 521 51.50 8.99 -30.51
N THR A 522 51.87 7.78 -30.07
CA THR A 522 52.36 7.53 -28.70
C THR A 522 53.76 8.09 -28.48
N ALA A 523 54.67 8.07 -29.47
CA ALA A 523 56.00 8.68 -29.33
C ALA A 523 55.94 10.21 -29.17
N VAL A 524 55.07 10.90 -29.92
CA VAL A 524 54.84 12.35 -29.76
C VAL A 524 54.19 12.64 -28.40
N ALA A 525 53.27 11.80 -27.95
CA ALA A 525 52.65 11.93 -26.63
C ALA A 525 53.67 11.77 -25.49
N ALA A 526 54.55 10.76 -25.57
CA ALA A 526 55.59 10.51 -24.56
C ALA A 526 56.59 11.69 -24.45
N LEU A 527 56.93 12.34 -25.56
CA LEU A 527 57.75 13.56 -25.55
C LEU A 527 57.05 14.73 -24.85
N ALA A 528 55.72 14.85 -24.98
CA ALA A 528 54.94 15.86 -24.26
C ALA A 528 54.77 15.51 -22.77
N ALA A 529 54.55 14.25 -22.43
CA ALA A 529 54.46 13.76 -21.05
C ALA A 529 55.78 13.95 -20.28
N ALA A 530 56.93 13.82 -20.95
CA ALA A 530 58.24 14.11 -20.38
C ALA A 530 58.55 15.62 -20.23
N TRP A 531 57.80 16.51 -20.91
CA TRP A 531 58.12 17.93 -20.95
C TRP A 531 58.10 18.63 -19.58
N PRO A 532 57.08 18.44 -18.69
CA PRO A 532 57.10 19.00 -17.34
C PRO A 532 58.31 18.54 -16.53
N GLN A 533 58.66 17.25 -16.61
CA GLN A 533 59.77 16.69 -15.84
C GLN A 533 61.13 17.21 -16.33
N LEU A 534 61.26 17.52 -17.62
CA LEU A 534 62.46 18.09 -18.22
C LEU A 534 62.62 19.60 -17.96
N HIS A 535 61.51 20.36 -17.94
CA HIS A 535 61.54 21.83 -17.92
C HIS A 535 61.15 22.46 -16.58
N GLN A 536 60.27 21.82 -15.80
CA GLN A 536 59.83 22.25 -14.47
C GLN A 536 60.36 21.35 -13.33
N GLY A 537 61.03 20.24 -13.66
CA GLY A 537 61.66 19.34 -12.69
C GLY A 537 60.69 18.41 -11.94
N CYS A 538 59.41 18.39 -12.29
CA CYS A 538 58.36 17.57 -11.67
C CYS A 538 57.35 17.05 -12.71
N SER A 539 56.52 16.07 -12.33
CA SER A 539 55.49 15.52 -13.22
C SER A 539 54.30 16.46 -13.40
N LEU A 540 53.50 16.27 -14.47
CA LEU A 540 52.38 17.16 -14.81
C LEU A 540 51.39 17.38 -13.65
N LYS A 541 51.10 16.32 -12.88
CA LYS A 541 50.21 16.32 -11.70
C LYS A 541 50.82 16.98 -10.44
N GLN A 542 52.02 17.54 -10.53
CA GLN A 542 52.70 18.26 -9.46
C GLN A 542 52.91 19.75 -9.79
N LEU A 543 52.34 20.23 -10.90
CA LEU A 543 52.26 21.65 -11.19
C LEU A 543 51.03 22.24 -10.49
N ASP A 544 51.21 23.39 -9.85
CA ASP A 544 50.11 24.11 -9.19
C ASP A 544 49.06 24.55 -10.22
N LEU A 545 47.80 24.15 -10.00
CA LEU A 545 46.65 24.58 -10.78
C LEU A 545 46.14 25.93 -10.26
N ASP A 546 46.34 26.98 -11.03
CA ASP A 546 45.79 28.32 -10.81
C ASP A 546 45.25 28.91 -12.13
N SER A 547 44.52 30.03 -12.06
CA SER A 547 43.84 30.61 -13.22
C SER A 547 44.80 31.10 -14.33
N CYS A 548 46.10 31.26 -14.03
CA CYS A 548 47.16 31.59 -14.97
C CYS A 548 47.88 30.35 -15.53
N THR A 549 48.10 29.30 -14.74
CA THR A 549 48.76 28.06 -15.19
C THR A 549 47.81 27.11 -15.94
N LEU A 550 46.52 27.15 -15.62
CA LEU A 550 45.49 26.20 -16.09
C LEU A 550 45.53 25.94 -17.60
N THR A 551 45.62 27.01 -18.41
CA THR A 551 45.58 26.89 -19.88
C THR A 551 46.74 26.04 -20.42
N GLU A 552 47.95 26.19 -19.87
CA GLU A 552 49.13 25.46 -20.31
C GLU A 552 49.17 24.04 -19.71
N ILE A 553 48.72 23.84 -18.46
CA ILE A 553 48.58 22.50 -17.86
C ILE A 553 47.56 21.66 -18.64
N LEU A 554 46.41 22.24 -18.98
CA LEU A 554 45.40 21.64 -19.85
C LEU A 554 45.98 21.27 -21.23
N ARG A 555 46.74 22.17 -21.85
CA ARG A 555 47.36 21.94 -23.16
C ARG A 555 48.46 20.88 -23.10
N LEU A 556 49.22 20.81 -22.00
CA LEU A 556 50.21 19.77 -21.76
C LEU A 556 49.54 18.42 -21.52
N HIS A 557 48.41 18.36 -20.79
CA HIS A 557 47.61 17.14 -20.67
C HIS A 557 47.15 16.63 -22.04
N ILE A 558 46.50 17.47 -22.87
CA ILE A 558 46.00 17.08 -24.20
C ILE A 558 47.15 16.63 -25.14
N LEU A 559 48.36 17.18 -25.01
CA LEU A 559 49.51 16.66 -25.75
C LEU A 559 50.12 15.38 -25.15
N ALA A 560 50.05 15.18 -23.82
CA ALA A 560 50.55 13.98 -23.15
C ALA A 560 49.61 12.76 -23.31
N SER A 561 48.32 12.96 -23.58
CA SER A 561 47.36 11.86 -23.78
C SER A 561 47.82 10.82 -24.80
N GLY A 562 47.62 9.54 -24.50
CA GLY A 562 48.12 8.41 -25.29
C GLY A 562 49.61 8.09 -25.11
N ALA A 563 50.34 8.78 -24.22
CA ALA A 563 51.71 8.40 -23.82
C ALA A 563 51.72 7.08 -23.04
N ASP A 564 50.71 6.89 -22.19
CA ASP A 564 50.58 5.74 -21.30
C ASP A 564 50.15 4.46 -22.04
N CYS A 565 49.97 4.50 -23.36
CA CYS A 565 49.62 3.34 -24.17
C CYS A 565 50.86 2.52 -24.57
N SER A 566 51.62 2.05 -23.57
CA SER A 566 52.80 1.21 -23.79
C SER A 566 52.45 -0.27 -23.99
N SER A 567 53.42 -1.07 -24.44
CA SER A 567 53.33 -2.53 -24.37
C SER A 567 53.37 -3.04 -22.92
N THR A 568 54.14 -2.37 -22.04
CA THR A 568 54.33 -2.77 -20.64
C THR A 568 53.09 -2.68 -19.76
N ASN A 569 52.04 -1.96 -20.18
CA ASN A 569 50.72 -1.98 -19.52
C ASN A 569 49.58 -2.48 -20.43
N ALA A 570 49.87 -2.98 -21.63
CA ALA A 570 48.85 -3.42 -22.59
C ALA A 570 47.92 -4.49 -22.00
N LYS A 571 48.45 -5.40 -21.16
CA LYS A 571 47.68 -6.39 -20.41
C LYS A 571 46.68 -5.77 -19.43
N PHE A 572 47.10 -4.76 -18.66
CA PHE A 572 46.21 -4.01 -17.75
C PHE A 572 45.13 -3.25 -18.54
N ARG A 573 45.52 -2.52 -19.61
CA ARG A 573 44.56 -1.81 -20.49
C ARG A 573 43.55 -2.76 -21.14
N TYR A 574 43.98 -3.96 -21.53
CA TYR A 574 43.08 -4.98 -22.07
C TYR A 574 42.09 -5.50 -21.02
N GLN A 575 42.57 -5.84 -19.82
CA GLN A 575 41.76 -6.47 -18.77
C GLN A 575 40.85 -5.50 -18.00
N LYS A 576 41.33 -4.28 -17.69
CA LYS A 576 40.64 -3.28 -16.86
C LYS A 576 39.95 -2.19 -17.68
N GLN A 577 40.62 -1.67 -18.72
CA GLN A 577 40.08 -0.59 -19.57
C GLN A 577 39.35 -1.10 -20.83
N GLY A 578 39.34 -2.41 -21.07
CA GLY A 578 38.53 -3.07 -22.09
C GLY A 578 39.15 -3.13 -23.50
N GLY A 579 40.48 -3.10 -23.61
CA GLY A 579 41.19 -3.23 -24.91
C GLY A 579 41.52 -1.91 -25.61
N PHE A 580 41.35 -0.79 -24.91
CA PHE A 580 41.47 0.58 -25.40
C PHE A 580 42.85 0.94 -25.97
N ALA A 581 42.90 1.54 -27.16
CA ALA A 581 44.12 1.90 -27.91
C ALA A 581 44.41 3.42 -27.91
N SER A 582 45.61 3.81 -28.34
CA SER A 582 46.09 5.20 -28.29
C SER A 582 45.24 6.19 -29.08
N THR A 583 44.57 5.75 -30.15
CA THR A 583 43.64 6.59 -30.95
C THR A 583 42.23 6.69 -30.40
N ASP A 584 41.84 5.83 -29.46
CA ASP A 584 40.50 5.87 -28.85
C ASP A 584 40.42 6.95 -27.76
N ASP A 585 41.57 7.40 -27.22
CA ASP A 585 41.66 8.45 -26.20
C ASP A 585 41.06 9.77 -26.70
N PRO A 586 40.01 10.33 -26.04
CA PRO A 586 39.31 11.51 -26.56
C PRO A 586 40.16 12.79 -26.63
N CYS A 587 41.24 12.89 -25.84
CA CYS A 587 42.20 13.99 -25.97
C CYS A 587 43.16 13.77 -27.15
N VAL A 588 43.47 12.51 -27.50
CA VAL A 588 44.15 12.16 -28.75
C VAL A 588 43.26 12.41 -29.97
N GLU A 589 41.97 12.10 -29.90
CA GLU A 589 41.02 12.49 -30.95
C GLU A 589 40.95 14.01 -31.08
N LEU A 590 40.82 14.75 -29.97
CA LEU A 590 40.75 16.21 -29.96
C LEU A 590 41.96 16.85 -30.65
N ARG A 591 43.19 16.41 -30.36
CA ARG A 591 44.40 16.98 -30.98
C ARG A 591 44.56 16.61 -32.46
N LEU A 592 44.07 15.44 -32.89
CA LEU A 592 44.13 14.99 -34.28
C LEU A 592 43.06 15.67 -35.14
N SER A 593 41.83 15.78 -34.63
CA SER A 593 40.69 16.41 -35.31
C SER A 593 40.71 17.94 -35.24
N ASN A 594 41.29 18.53 -34.18
CA ASN A 594 41.31 19.98 -33.96
C ASN A 594 42.73 20.53 -33.64
N PRO A 595 43.78 20.26 -34.43
CA PRO A 595 45.15 20.69 -34.11
C PRO A 595 45.31 22.22 -34.00
N GLY A 596 44.49 22.99 -34.72
CA GLY A 596 44.44 24.45 -34.62
C GLY A 596 43.83 25.00 -33.32
N LEU A 597 43.11 24.17 -32.55
CA LEU A 597 42.64 24.50 -31.20
C LEU A 597 43.78 24.30 -30.18
N VAL A 598 44.41 23.12 -30.19
CA VAL A 598 45.52 22.80 -29.28
C VAL A 598 46.72 23.73 -29.51
N LYS A 599 46.97 24.17 -30.76
CA LYS A 599 47.99 25.18 -31.06
C LYS A 599 47.65 26.57 -30.51
N ARG A 600 46.37 26.96 -30.40
CA ARG A 600 45.99 28.28 -29.86
C ARG A 600 46.13 28.35 -28.35
N LEU A 601 45.85 27.27 -27.62
CA LEU A 601 46.05 27.20 -26.16
C LEU A 601 47.48 27.57 -25.73
N ALA A 602 48.50 27.42 -26.60
CA ALA A 602 49.87 27.83 -26.32
C ALA A 602 50.10 29.37 -26.35
N CYS A 603 49.11 30.16 -26.80
CA CYS A 603 49.21 31.61 -26.99
C CYS A 603 47.88 32.35 -26.71
N THR A 604 46.88 31.71 -26.12
CA THR A 604 45.53 32.25 -25.91
C THR A 604 44.90 31.51 -24.73
N ALA A 605 44.34 32.24 -23.75
CA ALA A 605 43.77 31.63 -22.55
C ALA A 605 42.52 30.80 -22.90
N VAL A 606 42.26 29.74 -22.13
CA VAL A 606 41.08 28.88 -22.33
C VAL A 606 39.75 29.65 -22.22
N TYR A 607 39.73 30.74 -21.42
CA TYR A 607 38.59 31.62 -21.24
C TYR A 607 38.26 32.49 -22.48
N ASP A 608 39.25 32.78 -23.33
CA ASP A 608 39.09 33.58 -24.57
C ASP A 608 38.59 32.75 -25.77
N LEU A 609 38.50 31.43 -25.62
CA LEU A 609 38.04 30.52 -26.68
C LEU A 609 36.52 30.64 -26.94
N LEU A 610 36.10 30.28 -28.15
CA LEU A 610 34.68 30.29 -28.50
C LEU A 610 33.90 29.22 -27.70
N PRO A 611 32.59 29.39 -27.46
CA PRO A 611 31.78 28.43 -26.69
C PRO A 611 31.87 26.99 -27.22
N GLY A 612 31.86 26.81 -28.54
CA GLY A 612 32.02 25.50 -29.18
C GLY A 612 33.43 24.91 -29.12
N GLU A 613 34.44 25.71 -28.79
CA GLU A 613 35.83 25.28 -28.61
C GLU A 613 36.07 24.84 -27.17
N LYS A 614 35.50 25.58 -26.20
CA LYS A 614 35.38 25.16 -24.80
C LYS A 614 34.59 23.85 -24.68
N LEU A 615 33.46 23.71 -25.37
CA LEU A 615 32.70 22.45 -25.38
C LEU A 615 33.50 21.25 -25.92
N ARG A 616 34.32 21.43 -26.97
CA ARG A 616 35.19 20.36 -27.48
C ARG A 616 36.22 19.90 -26.46
N ILE A 617 36.75 20.83 -25.67
CA ILE A 617 37.67 20.53 -24.56
C ILE A 617 36.91 19.77 -23.47
N LEU A 618 35.75 20.26 -23.02
CA LEU A 618 34.95 19.61 -21.97
C LEU A 618 34.47 18.21 -22.39
N HIS A 619 34.07 18.01 -23.65
CA HIS A 619 33.74 16.69 -24.21
C HIS A 619 34.93 15.73 -24.12
N ALA A 620 36.14 16.17 -24.48
CA ALA A 620 37.34 15.35 -24.40
C ALA A 620 37.72 15.00 -22.93
N LEU A 621 37.45 15.90 -21.98
CA LEU A 621 37.70 15.66 -20.54
C LEU A 621 36.65 14.73 -19.92
N CYS A 622 35.35 14.93 -20.20
CA CYS A 622 34.29 13.97 -19.88
C CYS A 622 34.61 12.58 -20.46
N GLY A 623 34.95 12.54 -21.75
CA GLY A 623 35.37 11.33 -22.43
C GLY A 623 36.59 10.68 -21.77
N LYS A 624 37.60 11.46 -21.38
CA LYS A 624 38.79 10.92 -20.70
C LYS A 624 38.44 10.29 -19.35
N LEU A 625 37.58 10.93 -18.55
CA LEU A 625 37.10 10.34 -17.29
C LEU A 625 36.33 9.01 -17.54
N LEU A 626 35.51 8.93 -18.58
CA LEU A 626 34.81 7.69 -18.98
C LEU A 626 35.74 6.54 -19.42
N THR A 627 37.03 6.80 -19.70
CA THR A 627 38.02 5.73 -20.01
C THR A 627 38.63 5.07 -18.79
N LEU A 628 38.51 5.71 -17.61
CA LEU A 628 39.17 5.27 -16.38
C LEU A 628 38.50 4.02 -15.77
N VAL A 629 39.31 3.15 -15.17
CA VAL A 629 38.85 1.91 -14.53
C VAL A 629 37.79 2.18 -13.47
N SER A 630 38.00 3.18 -12.60
CA SER A 630 37.03 3.56 -11.55
C SER A 630 35.64 3.93 -12.09
N THR A 631 35.58 4.55 -13.28
CA THR A 631 34.30 4.90 -13.93
C THR A 631 33.66 3.73 -14.64
N ARG A 632 34.47 2.82 -15.22
CA ARG A 632 33.99 1.57 -15.81
C ARG A 632 33.37 0.67 -14.73
N ASP A 633 34.06 0.45 -13.63
CA ASP A 633 33.59 -0.35 -12.49
C ASP A 633 32.27 0.24 -11.93
N PHE A 634 32.19 1.57 -11.74
CA PHE A 634 30.97 2.27 -11.31
C PHE A 634 29.79 2.11 -12.30
N ILE A 635 30.05 2.08 -13.61
CA ILE A 635 29.03 1.83 -14.64
C ILE A 635 28.54 0.38 -14.58
N GLU A 636 29.44 -0.60 -14.38
CA GLU A 636 29.10 -2.01 -14.30
C GLU A 636 28.29 -2.32 -13.02
N ASP A 637 28.72 -1.84 -11.85
CA ASP A 637 27.95 -1.91 -10.60
C ASP A 637 26.56 -1.26 -10.72
N SER A 638 26.49 -0.05 -11.30
CA SER A 638 25.23 0.65 -11.54
C SER A 638 24.30 -0.12 -12.48
N ALA A 639 24.84 -0.82 -13.48
CA ALA A 639 24.07 -1.66 -14.40
C ALA A 639 23.56 -2.94 -13.72
N ASP A 640 24.31 -3.49 -12.77
CA ASP A 640 23.94 -4.65 -11.96
C ASP A 640 22.87 -4.31 -10.91
N GLU A 641 23.00 -3.19 -10.18
CA GLU A 641 21.93 -2.66 -9.32
C GLU A 641 20.64 -2.44 -10.12
N GLN A 642 20.74 -1.82 -11.29
CA GLN A 642 19.59 -1.60 -12.16
C GLN A 642 18.95 -2.92 -12.62
N ARG A 643 19.75 -3.98 -12.83
CA ARG A 643 19.27 -5.32 -13.20
C ARG A 643 18.54 -5.98 -12.03
N GLN A 644 19.07 -5.90 -10.81
CA GLN A 644 18.39 -6.37 -9.60
C GLN A 644 17.08 -5.61 -9.36
N ALA A 645 17.08 -4.27 -9.42
CA ALA A 645 15.88 -3.46 -9.25
C ALA A 645 14.80 -3.77 -10.30
N LYS A 646 15.20 -4.07 -11.55
CA LYS A 646 14.31 -4.57 -12.61
C LYS A 646 13.73 -5.96 -12.29
N GLN A 647 14.48 -6.85 -11.64
CA GLN A 647 13.97 -8.14 -11.17
C GLN A 647 12.99 -7.97 -9.99
N GLU A 648 13.36 -7.24 -8.94
CA GLU A 648 12.49 -6.96 -7.80
C GLU A 648 11.15 -6.33 -8.23
N LEU A 649 11.19 -5.41 -9.20
CA LEU A 649 9.97 -4.82 -9.77
C LEU A 649 9.08 -5.84 -10.50
N ARG A 650 9.65 -6.85 -11.16
CA ARG A 650 8.90 -7.95 -11.79
C ARG A 650 8.26 -8.84 -10.73
N GLU A 651 9.01 -9.19 -9.69
CA GLU A 651 8.52 -10.02 -8.58
C GLU A 651 7.42 -9.31 -7.78
N LEU A 652 7.58 -8.02 -7.47
CA LEU A 652 6.55 -7.21 -6.81
C LEU A 652 5.28 -7.05 -7.65
N LYS A 653 5.39 -6.98 -8.98
CA LYS A 653 4.23 -6.98 -9.91
C LYS A 653 3.54 -8.34 -9.94
N ALA A 654 4.31 -9.44 -10.02
CA ALA A 654 3.78 -10.79 -9.98
C ALA A 654 3.07 -11.10 -8.65
N GLU A 655 3.65 -10.67 -7.53
CA GLU A 655 3.09 -10.81 -6.18
C GLU A 655 1.82 -9.97 -5.98
N GLN A 656 1.78 -8.74 -6.52
CA GLN A 656 0.54 -7.95 -6.52
C GLN A 656 -0.56 -8.66 -7.30
N HIS A 657 -0.27 -9.15 -8.51
CA HIS A 657 -1.23 -9.87 -9.34
C HIS A 657 -1.68 -11.20 -8.70
N ARG A 658 -0.81 -11.90 -7.96
CA ARG A 658 -1.16 -13.07 -7.14
C ARG A 658 -2.20 -12.71 -6.09
N ARG A 659 -1.96 -11.65 -5.31
CA ARG A 659 -2.89 -11.16 -4.28
C ARG A 659 -4.22 -10.68 -4.86
N GLU A 660 -4.20 -10.02 -6.02
CA GLU A 660 -5.42 -9.57 -6.70
C GLU A 660 -6.29 -10.77 -7.18
N ARG A 661 -5.65 -11.85 -7.64
CA ARG A 661 -6.31 -13.14 -7.96
C ARG A 661 -6.85 -13.84 -6.71
N GLU A 662 -6.06 -13.92 -5.64
CA GLU A 662 -6.48 -14.51 -4.35
C GLU A 662 -7.67 -13.77 -3.75
N GLU A 663 -7.67 -12.43 -3.76
CA GLU A 663 -8.80 -11.62 -3.32
C GLU A 663 -10.01 -11.74 -4.25
N ALA A 664 -9.81 -11.95 -5.56
CA ALA A 664 -10.91 -12.25 -6.47
C ALA A 664 -11.55 -13.62 -6.14
N ALA A 665 -10.73 -14.64 -5.93
CA ALA A 665 -11.18 -15.97 -5.50
C ALA A 665 -11.88 -15.94 -4.14
N GLU A 666 -11.39 -15.16 -3.15
CA GLU A 666 -12.08 -14.99 -1.87
C GLU A 666 -13.44 -14.29 -2.05
N ARG A 667 -13.51 -13.24 -2.87
CA ARG A 667 -14.80 -12.57 -3.22
C ARG A 667 -15.79 -13.54 -3.88
N VAL A 668 -15.33 -14.42 -4.77
CA VAL A 668 -16.17 -15.45 -5.41
C VAL A 668 -16.61 -16.51 -4.41
N ARG A 669 -15.70 -17.03 -3.56
CA ARG A 669 -16.02 -17.99 -2.49
C ARG A 669 -17.06 -17.42 -1.52
N LYS A 670 -16.89 -16.19 -1.06
CA LYS A 670 -17.84 -15.52 -0.16
C LYS A 670 -19.23 -15.36 -0.79
N ARG A 671 -19.30 -15.05 -2.10
CA ARG A 671 -20.58 -15.04 -2.85
C ARG A 671 -21.21 -16.44 -3.00
N LYS A 672 -20.42 -17.50 -3.19
CA LYS A 672 -20.93 -18.89 -3.21
C LYS A 672 -21.47 -19.28 -1.81
N GLU A 673 -20.76 -18.92 -0.73
CA GLU A 673 -21.18 -19.16 0.66
C GLU A 673 -22.45 -18.38 1.05
N GLU A 674 -22.56 -17.11 0.65
CA GLU A 674 -23.75 -16.28 0.87
C GLU A 674 -24.98 -16.84 0.14
N LYS A 675 -24.83 -17.25 -1.13
CA LYS A 675 -25.89 -17.94 -1.89
C LYS A 675 -26.33 -19.24 -1.22
N LEU A 676 -25.39 -20.06 -0.74
CA LEU A 676 -25.70 -21.34 -0.09
C LEU A 676 -26.52 -21.12 1.19
N LYS A 677 -26.16 -20.12 2.01
CA LYS A 677 -26.92 -19.74 3.21
C LYS A 677 -28.29 -19.16 2.88
N GLU A 678 -28.42 -18.42 1.78
CA GLU A 678 -29.73 -17.94 1.29
C GLU A 678 -30.63 -19.11 0.84
N GLN A 679 -30.06 -20.14 0.21
CA GLN A 679 -30.77 -21.38 -0.15
C GLN A 679 -31.17 -22.19 1.09
N GLU A 680 -30.25 -22.40 2.04
CA GLU A 680 -30.51 -23.09 3.31
C GLU A 680 -31.64 -22.41 4.10
N LEU A 681 -31.60 -21.07 4.20
CA LEU A 681 -32.62 -20.30 4.91
C LEU A 681 -33.99 -20.40 4.23
N LYS A 682 -34.04 -20.34 2.89
CA LYS A 682 -35.29 -20.57 2.12
C LYS A 682 -35.83 -22.00 2.25
N LEU A 683 -34.95 -23.00 2.30
CA LEU A 683 -35.35 -24.40 2.54
C LEU A 683 -35.95 -24.55 3.95
N ARG A 684 -35.33 -23.92 4.94
CA ARG A 684 -35.77 -23.89 6.34
C ARG A 684 -37.06 -23.07 6.55
N GLU A 685 -37.33 -22.08 5.70
CA GLU A 685 -38.61 -21.36 5.67
C GLU A 685 -39.71 -22.21 5.03
N LYS A 686 -39.45 -22.88 3.89
CA LYS A 686 -40.39 -23.85 3.30
C LYS A 686 -40.79 -24.95 4.29
N LEU A 687 -39.82 -25.59 4.94
CA LEU A 687 -40.08 -26.62 5.96
C LEU A 687 -40.91 -26.10 7.14
N LYS A 688 -40.87 -24.79 7.44
CA LYS A 688 -41.73 -24.16 8.46
C LYS A 688 -43.14 -23.83 7.95
N GLU A 689 -43.32 -23.56 6.67
CA GLU A 689 -44.66 -23.42 6.07
C GLU A 689 -45.32 -24.80 5.89
N GLU A 690 -44.57 -25.80 5.44
CA GLU A 690 -45.01 -27.20 5.35
C GLU A 690 -45.38 -27.75 6.75
N ALA A 691 -44.58 -27.50 7.78
CA ALA A 691 -44.92 -27.85 9.16
C ALA A 691 -46.13 -27.09 9.74
N LYS A 692 -46.50 -25.93 9.19
CA LYS A 692 -47.73 -25.20 9.56
C LYS A 692 -48.97 -25.69 8.79
N ASN A 693 -48.79 -26.15 7.55
CA ASN A 693 -49.86 -26.68 6.72
C ASN A 693 -50.13 -28.17 6.99
N GLY A 694 -49.17 -28.89 7.58
CA GLY A 694 -49.21 -30.33 7.82
C GLY A 694 -50.14 -30.83 8.94
N THR A 695 -50.97 -29.98 9.55
CA THR A 695 -51.91 -30.39 10.62
C THR A 695 -53.34 -30.65 10.10
N GLN A 696 -53.50 -31.06 8.84
CA GLN A 696 -54.82 -31.47 8.32
C GLN A 696 -54.80 -32.52 7.18
N ALA A 697 -54.03 -33.60 7.33
CA ALA A 697 -54.28 -34.88 6.66
C ALA A 697 -53.65 -36.03 7.45
N ALA A 698 -54.41 -37.09 7.73
CA ALA A 698 -53.90 -38.34 8.28
C ALA A 698 -54.75 -39.50 7.77
N GLY A 699 -54.08 -40.54 7.24
CA GLY A 699 -54.72 -41.76 6.74
C GLY A 699 -54.75 -41.87 5.22
N GLU A 700 -53.73 -42.50 4.66
CA GLU A 700 -53.87 -43.66 3.75
C GLU A 700 -52.52 -44.40 3.69
N GLU A 701 -52.56 -45.73 3.81
CA GLU A 701 -51.40 -46.61 3.63
C GLU A 701 -51.46 -47.20 2.21
N LEU A 702 -50.34 -47.26 1.48
CA LEU A 702 -49.96 -48.49 0.77
C LEU A 702 -48.50 -48.50 0.26
N ASP A 703 -47.80 -49.57 0.65
CA ASP A 703 -46.75 -50.32 -0.05
C ASP A 703 -45.49 -49.63 -0.66
N THR A 704 -44.72 -50.46 -1.37
CA THR A 704 -43.26 -50.39 -1.51
C THR A 704 -42.79 -50.58 -2.96
N SER A 705 -41.46 -50.48 -3.14
CA SER A 705 -40.67 -51.02 -4.26
C SER A 705 -40.44 -50.13 -5.50
N THR A 706 -39.25 -49.52 -5.51
CA THR A 706 -38.21 -49.71 -6.55
C THR A 706 -38.57 -49.50 -8.04
N GLU A 707 -38.03 -48.43 -8.64
CA GLU A 707 -37.11 -48.61 -9.77
C GLU A 707 -36.05 -47.50 -9.86
N SER A 708 -34.91 -47.81 -10.47
CA SER A 708 -33.76 -46.91 -10.63
C SER A 708 -33.72 -46.31 -12.04
N GLN A 709 -33.61 -44.99 -12.17
CA GLN A 709 -33.13 -44.37 -13.42
C GLN A 709 -32.14 -43.24 -13.14
N GLU A 710 -31.01 -43.31 -13.83
CA GLU A 710 -29.97 -42.28 -13.82
C GLU A 710 -30.40 -41.11 -14.71
N ALA A 711 -30.40 -39.89 -14.18
CA ALA A 711 -30.62 -38.66 -14.94
C ALA A 711 -29.44 -37.70 -14.71
N GLN A 712 -28.69 -37.44 -15.77
CA GLN A 712 -27.40 -36.75 -15.76
C GLN A 712 -27.46 -35.35 -15.12
N GLY A 713 -26.54 -35.08 -14.19
CA GLY A 713 -26.37 -33.76 -13.61
C GLY A 713 -25.58 -32.82 -14.52
N ASN A 714 -26.27 -32.04 -15.36
CA ASN A 714 -25.64 -30.91 -16.06
C ASN A 714 -25.32 -29.78 -15.06
N THR A 715 -24.12 -29.82 -14.50
CA THR A 715 -23.48 -28.66 -13.88
C THR A 715 -22.70 -27.91 -14.95
N GLU A 716 -23.30 -26.85 -15.48
CA GLU A 716 -22.57 -25.89 -16.33
C GLU A 716 -21.63 -25.06 -15.43
N ASP A 717 -20.38 -25.51 -15.30
CA ASP A 717 -19.31 -24.68 -14.77
C ASP A 717 -18.95 -23.59 -15.80
N GLU A 718 -19.40 -22.35 -15.57
CA GLU A 718 -18.83 -21.19 -16.24
C GLU A 718 -17.39 -20.96 -15.77
N GLU A 719 -16.43 -21.59 -16.45
CA GLU A 719 -15.01 -21.22 -16.34
C GLU A 719 -14.79 -19.80 -16.88
N GLU A 720 -14.20 -18.91 -16.07
CA GLU A 720 -13.66 -17.65 -16.59
C GLU A 720 -12.35 -17.96 -17.35
N PRO A 721 -12.26 -17.73 -18.68
CA PRO A 721 -11.07 -18.06 -19.44
C PRO A 721 -9.89 -17.15 -19.06
N THR A 722 -8.78 -17.75 -18.63
CA THR A 722 -7.56 -17.00 -18.31
C THR A 722 -6.78 -16.62 -19.59
N PRO A 723 -6.33 -15.36 -19.75
CA PRO A 723 -5.63 -14.93 -20.94
C PRO A 723 -4.12 -15.20 -20.85
N ASN A 724 -3.67 -16.38 -21.29
CA ASN A 724 -2.34 -16.54 -21.92
C ASN A 724 -2.12 -17.93 -22.55
N SER A 725 -2.19 -18.00 -23.87
CA SER A 725 -1.31 -18.88 -24.65
C SER A 725 -0.84 -18.11 -25.89
N LYS A 726 0.47 -17.97 -26.07
CA LYS A 726 1.05 -17.38 -27.28
C LYS A 726 1.19 -18.49 -28.32
N ALA A 727 0.19 -18.62 -29.19
CA ALA A 727 0.36 -19.42 -30.40
C ALA A 727 1.44 -18.74 -31.28
N LYS A 728 2.53 -19.45 -31.56
CA LYS A 728 3.41 -19.08 -32.67
C LYS A 728 2.59 -19.17 -33.96
N LYS A 729 2.71 -18.16 -34.83
CA LYS A 729 2.46 -18.35 -36.25
C LYS A 729 3.80 -18.32 -36.94
N ASP A 730 4.08 -19.35 -37.72
CA ASP A 730 5.15 -19.32 -38.70
C ASP A 730 4.80 -18.29 -39.78
N ILE A 731 5.80 -17.52 -40.20
CA ILE A 731 5.72 -16.68 -41.40
C ILE A 731 6.66 -17.32 -42.43
N HIS A 732 6.14 -17.52 -43.62
CA HIS A 732 6.89 -18.03 -44.77
C HIS A 732 7.04 -16.87 -45.75
N LEU A 733 8.28 -16.66 -46.23
CA LEU A 733 8.79 -15.42 -46.86
C LEU A 733 8.99 -14.28 -45.84
#